data_AF-M3HNJ5-F1
#
_entry.id   AF-M3HNJ5-F1
#
_cell.length_a   1.000
_cell.length_b   1.000
_cell.length_c   1.000
_cell.angle_alpha   90.00
_cell.angle_beta   90.00
_cell.angle_gamma   90.00
#
_symmetry.space_group_name_H-M   'P 1'
#
loop_
_entity.id
_entity.type
_entity.pdbx_description
1 polymer ?
#
loop_
_entity_poly.entity_id
_entity_poly.type
_entity_poly.pdbx_seq_one_letter_code
_entity_poly.pdbx_strand_id
1 'polypeptide(L)'
;MAKDVEQTLRDNGVVPATCGFINGEPIVGINDFEQLTNAVKVSRRDIGYVMANKLNGGTTIASTMILSHLAGIKVFATGGLGGVHRGASHTMDISADLTELGKTPVSVVCAGPKSILDIGLTMEYLETQGVFVGTYNEDKKRGLEVPGFYCRESGVLSPYGFNTFAEAAKIIYNQGLMVNSGNVFCIPPPKETALDSVFISQIIDEANNKAANLGIKGKELTPFLLSEIASVTKGKSVDCNISLVKNNAIAAAKIAKELSILELACSQELTSSQELTSSEELTSSEELQPEISTIPSVLVAGSIALDTTAKLSADSKLHDSNIGEITSSIGGVGYNIAKASKYVCESTKFISRVGNDYAGKVISTEVPEVEVSDGRTAQYNCTLDQNGGLLVACADMSIIEQDFNISDKAKIAVYDCNLSPKTVSKALANNYYNIIEPTSHVKAPRLGQMNLGVFPNNQVKLITPTVEELSSIHESFKDKFDDDWFAVLDSLKADQIRDKLDKKLYQKGVFQQCFQLLPYFQNILVKLGKEGVLLVSLCSTVDDYRSIPTTSIYKPKYSIRSSGMKHGNGSMGVVVEYFPIPSENENLSIVSVTGAGDTFVGYLAAKLSETNWLNHEIESVEQVWAKWESIYKAQLAAGLTLTSNEAKIINKLKKNRENEMNSGTEKNNSYSIKLLKKTVQKKKKVQESNYNHNMFRYLRYSRPALALTALFVTPLFQPQIFSEVNQIVVDSSLTPFPAEIKKSTHFENDFKLLGHGMRSVTFVSFKVYGVGLYIAEKDIPKASKILTSLSGQIEDPVQSVQVVEKLLDNDVKFLVRLSPVRNTDFNHLKDGLIKSILAHPKSKEIKEELAPGLDQLRKAFSRKGSVPKNHLLYLEIIDGGKLSVSYDHPGKEFYKMGVVESPLISRQLFLQYLSGPKPLSESLRQSCVKGFIDL
;
A
#
# COMPACT_ATOMS: atom_id res chain seq x y z
N MET A 1 5.70 21.73 -44.20
CA MET A 1 5.75 21.95 -42.74
C MET A 1 6.02 20.66 -41.96
N ALA A 2 5.07 19.73 -41.81
CA ALA A 2 5.25 18.54 -40.95
C ALA A 2 6.49 17.69 -41.33
N LYS A 3 6.65 17.37 -42.62
CA LYS A 3 7.86 16.71 -43.16
C LYS A 3 9.16 17.48 -42.82
N ASP A 4 9.14 18.81 -42.88
CA ASP A 4 10.30 19.65 -42.57
C ASP A 4 10.65 19.65 -41.08
N VAL A 5 9.64 19.50 -40.20
CA VAL A 5 9.83 19.38 -38.75
C VAL A 5 10.39 18.01 -38.40
N GLU A 6 9.90 16.94 -39.02
CA GLU A 6 10.52 15.61 -38.91
C GLU A 6 11.97 15.62 -39.40
N GLN A 7 12.26 16.26 -40.54
CA GLN A 7 13.63 16.39 -41.02
C GLN A 7 14.49 17.18 -40.02
N THR A 8 13.99 18.28 -39.47
CA THR A 8 14.68 19.07 -38.43
C THR A 8 15.04 18.21 -37.21
N LEU A 9 14.15 17.30 -36.79
CA LEU A 9 14.40 16.35 -35.70
C LEU A 9 15.47 15.31 -36.08
N ARG A 10 15.39 14.74 -37.29
CA ARG A 10 16.39 13.78 -37.82
C ARG A 10 17.78 14.42 -37.96
N ASP A 11 17.86 15.65 -38.46
CA ASP A 11 19.10 16.43 -38.57
C ASP A 11 19.72 16.73 -37.20
N ASN A 12 18.88 16.90 -36.17
CA ASN A 12 19.32 17.00 -34.77
C ASN A 12 19.54 15.63 -34.10
N GLY A 13 19.51 14.53 -34.86
CA GLY A 13 19.87 13.18 -34.44
C GLY A 13 18.92 12.55 -33.43
N VAL A 14 17.61 12.81 -33.55
CA VAL A 14 16.55 12.08 -32.83
C VAL A 14 15.53 11.50 -33.81
N VAL A 15 14.81 10.46 -33.39
CA VAL A 15 13.75 9.85 -34.20
C VAL A 15 12.44 10.63 -34.00
N PRO A 16 11.87 11.25 -35.04
CA PRO A 16 10.53 11.84 -34.95
C PRO A 16 9.47 10.75 -34.96
N ALA A 17 8.38 10.98 -34.23
CA ALA A 17 7.25 10.08 -34.14
C ALA A 17 5.94 10.88 -34.19
N THR A 18 5.50 11.27 -35.38
CA THR A 18 4.21 11.97 -35.53
C THR A 18 3.06 11.06 -35.11
N CYS A 19 2.23 11.51 -34.15
CA CYS A 19 1.06 10.79 -33.67
C CYS A 19 -0.22 11.18 -34.44
N GLY A 20 -1.18 10.25 -34.52
CA GLY A 20 -2.51 10.49 -35.09
C GLY A 20 -3.38 9.24 -35.03
N PHE A 21 -4.55 9.30 -35.67
CA PHE A 21 -5.43 8.15 -35.88
C PHE A 21 -5.63 7.92 -37.38
N ILE A 22 -5.51 6.68 -37.82
CA ILE A 22 -5.72 6.25 -39.21
C ILE A 22 -6.76 5.12 -39.20
N ASN A 23 -7.89 5.30 -39.88
CA ASN A 23 -9.03 4.36 -39.85
C ASN A 23 -9.47 3.98 -38.41
N GLY A 24 -9.35 4.92 -37.46
CA GLY A 24 -9.61 4.71 -36.03
C GLY A 24 -8.49 4.02 -35.25
N GLU A 25 -7.41 3.59 -35.87
CA GLU A 25 -6.26 3.00 -35.19
C GLU A 25 -5.29 4.09 -34.72
N PRO A 26 -4.86 4.11 -33.45
CA PRO A 26 -3.86 5.05 -32.96
C PRO A 26 -2.47 4.70 -33.51
N ILE A 27 -1.86 5.63 -34.25
CA ILE A 27 -0.53 5.46 -34.84
C ILE A 27 0.45 6.43 -34.21
N VAL A 28 1.64 5.93 -33.87
CA VAL A 28 2.80 6.70 -33.42
C VAL A 28 3.94 6.46 -34.41
N GLY A 29 4.32 7.49 -35.19
CA GLY A 29 5.23 7.36 -36.34
C GLY A 29 4.51 7.30 -37.68
N ILE A 30 3.62 8.27 -37.95
CA ILE A 30 2.92 8.39 -39.24
C ILE A 30 3.89 8.86 -40.34
N ASN A 31 4.15 8.00 -41.33
CA ASN A 31 4.98 8.32 -42.50
C ASN A 31 4.19 9.00 -43.64
N ASP A 32 2.90 8.69 -43.77
CA ASP A 32 2.01 9.25 -44.79
C ASP A 32 1.06 10.30 -44.19
N PHE A 33 1.45 11.56 -44.34
CA PHE A 33 0.68 12.71 -43.86
C PHE A 33 -0.56 13.02 -44.70
N GLU A 34 -0.69 12.49 -45.93
CA GLU A 34 -1.82 12.85 -46.82
C GLU A 34 -3.16 12.36 -46.23
N GLN A 35 -3.12 11.23 -45.53
CA GLN A 35 -4.26 10.65 -44.81
C GLN A 35 -4.82 11.55 -43.70
N LEU A 36 -4.05 12.53 -43.22
CA LEU A 36 -4.46 13.50 -42.20
C LEU A 36 -5.04 14.81 -42.77
N THR A 37 -5.01 15.02 -44.09
CA THR A 37 -5.39 16.31 -44.73
C THR A 37 -6.82 16.75 -44.42
N ASN A 38 -7.74 15.80 -44.24
CA ASN A 38 -9.15 16.05 -43.86
C ASN A 38 -9.54 15.34 -42.54
N ALA A 39 -8.56 15.05 -41.68
CA ALA A 39 -8.80 14.32 -40.44
C ALA A 39 -9.58 15.14 -39.41
N VAL A 40 -10.40 14.48 -38.59
CA VAL A 40 -11.10 15.14 -37.48
C VAL A 40 -10.13 15.52 -36.37
N LYS A 41 -10.34 16.66 -35.72
CA LYS A 41 -9.52 17.09 -34.58
C LYS A 41 -9.83 16.21 -33.35
N VAL A 42 -8.82 15.54 -32.79
CA VAL A 42 -8.99 14.58 -31.69
C VAL A 42 -8.36 15.12 -30.41
N SER A 43 -9.18 15.38 -29.40
CA SER A 43 -8.75 15.57 -28.01
C SER A 43 -9.13 14.36 -27.15
N ARG A 44 -8.79 14.36 -25.85
CA ARG A 44 -8.95 13.19 -24.95
C ARG A 44 -10.32 12.52 -25.05
N ARG A 45 -11.39 13.32 -25.04
CA ARG A 45 -12.78 12.83 -25.09
C ARG A 45 -13.19 12.26 -26.45
N ASP A 46 -12.50 12.65 -27.52
CA ASP A 46 -12.88 12.34 -28.90
C ASP A 46 -12.25 11.01 -29.36
N ILE A 47 -11.20 10.52 -28.67
CA ILE A 47 -10.46 9.29 -28.97
C ILE A 47 -11.40 8.10 -29.18
N GLY A 48 -12.26 7.78 -28.19
CA GLY A 48 -13.16 6.63 -28.28
C GLY A 48 -14.15 6.70 -29.44
N TYR A 49 -14.60 7.91 -29.80
CA TYR A 49 -15.49 8.12 -30.95
C TYR A 49 -14.75 7.90 -32.28
N VAL A 50 -13.53 8.42 -32.40
CA VAL A 50 -12.67 8.27 -33.59
C VAL A 50 -12.32 6.80 -33.82
N MET A 51 -11.95 6.07 -32.76
CA MET A 51 -11.67 4.64 -32.82
C MET A 51 -12.91 3.84 -33.22
N ALA A 52 -14.06 4.07 -32.57
CA ALA A 52 -15.29 3.33 -32.85
C ALA A 52 -15.84 3.55 -34.27
N ASN A 53 -15.69 4.75 -34.83
CA ASN A 53 -16.19 5.11 -36.16
C ASN A 53 -15.14 4.97 -37.27
N LYS A 54 -13.96 4.42 -36.96
CA LYS A 54 -12.85 4.23 -37.91
C LYS A 54 -12.44 5.50 -38.67
N LEU A 55 -12.37 6.62 -37.97
CA LEU A 55 -12.07 7.93 -38.58
C LEU A 55 -10.56 8.22 -38.61
N ASN A 56 -10.11 8.97 -39.61
CA ASN A 56 -8.78 9.59 -39.58
C ASN A 56 -8.82 10.80 -38.64
N GLY A 57 -7.83 10.92 -37.75
CA GLY A 57 -7.83 11.89 -36.66
C GLY A 57 -6.49 12.59 -36.43
N GLY A 58 -6.48 13.91 -36.49
CA GLY A 58 -5.33 14.75 -36.13
C GLY A 58 -5.38 15.10 -34.64
N THR A 59 -4.36 14.73 -33.87
CA THR A 59 -4.37 14.86 -32.40
C THR A 59 -4.09 16.27 -31.89
N THR A 60 -4.76 16.66 -30.80
CA THR A 60 -4.37 17.82 -29.98
C THR A 60 -3.18 17.47 -29.10
N ILE A 61 -2.70 18.42 -28.29
CA ILE A 61 -1.63 18.16 -27.32
C ILE A 61 -2.07 17.05 -26.35
N ALA A 62 -3.28 17.12 -25.80
CA ALA A 62 -3.82 16.10 -24.91
C ALA A 62 -3.74 14.66 -25.52
N SER A 63 -4.32 14.45 -26.71
CA SER A 63 -4.28 13.12 -27.33
C SER A 63 -2.87 12.70 -27.78
N THR A 64 -2.02 13.65 -28.18
CA THR A 64 -0.63 13.35 -28.55
C THR A 64 0.16 12.89 -27.32
N MET A 65 0.01 13.56 -26.18
CA MET A 65 0.64 13.15 -24.91
C MET A 65 0.23 11.73 -24.49
N ILE A 66 -1.06 11.38 -24.59
CA ILE A 66 -1.55 10.03 -24.28
C ILE A 66 -0.84 8.99 -25.17
N LEU A 67 -0.81 9.21 -26.49
CA LEU A 67 -0.18 8.28 -27.43
C LEU A 67 1.35 8.22 -27.24
N SER A 68 2.01 9.35 -27.00
CA SER A 68 3.44 9.43 -26.68
C SER A 68 3.77 8.64 -25.41
N HIS A 69 3.00 8.80 -24.33
CA HIS A 69 3.22 8.09 -23.08
C HIS A 69 3.05 6.58 -23.22
N LEU A 70 2.00 6.13 -23.93
CA LEU A 70 1.76 4.72 -24.23
C LEU A 70 2.89 4.10 -25.08
N ALA A 71 3.57 4.91 -25.90
CA ALA A 71 4.76 4.53 -26.67
C ALA A 71 6.10 4.75 -25.94
N GLY A 72 6.10 5.18 -24.67
CA GLY A 72 7.32 5.46 -23.89
C GLY A 72 8.05 6.76 -24.24
N ILE A 73 7.47 7.62 -25.08
CA ILE A 73 8.07 8.88 -25.54
C ILE A 73 7.84 9.98 -24.49
N LYS A 74 8.92 10.47 -23.87
CA LYS A 74 8.89 11.43 -22.76
C LYS A 74 8.97 12.91 -23.15
N VAL A 75 9.31 13.22 -24.41
CA VAL A 75 9.48 14.60 -24.91
C VAL A 75 8.65 14.80 -26.17
N PHE A 76 7.83 15.85 -26.20
CA PHE A 76 6.92 16.18 -27.30
C PHE A 76 7.09 17.64 -27.72
N ALA A 77 7.46 17.87 -28.98
CA ALA A 77 7.57 19.20 -29.57
C ALA A 77 6.25 19.66 -30.19
N THR A 78 5.83 20.89 -29.92
CA THR A 78 4.67 21.51 -30.56
C THR A 78 4.88 23.02 -30.76
N GLY A 79 3.97 23.69 -31.47
CA GLY A 79 4.04 25.14 -31.67
C GLY A 79 3.75 25.91 -30.39
N GLY A 80 2.54 25.80 -29.87
CA GLY A 80 2.09 26.55 -28.69
C GLY A 80 1.04 25.77 -27.91
N LEU A 81 1.03 25.94 -26.60
CA LEU A 81 0.14 25.24 -25.69
C LEU A 81 -1.33 25.65 -25.91
N GLY A 82 -2.28 24.75 -25.59
CA GLY A 82 -3.64 25.18 -25.27
C GLY A 82 -3.67 25.92 -23.92
N GLY A 83 -4.84 26.35 -23.48
CA GLY A 83 -4.92 27.04 -22.19
C GLY A 83 -6.32 27.48 -21.82
N VAL A 84 -6.37 28.39 -20.85
CA VAL A 84 -7.58 29.08 -20.43
C VAL A 84 -7.92 30.15 -21.48
N HIS A 85 -9.14 30.16 -22.02
CA HIS A 85 -9.55 31.21 -22.94
C HIS A 85 -9.86 32.51 -22.18
N ARG A 86 -9.68 33.66 -22.85
CA ARG A 86 -10.06 34.96 -22.27
C ARG A 86 -11.56 34.97 -21.96
N GLY A 87 -11.92 35.33 -20.72
CA GLY A 87 -13.30 35.28 -20.22
C GLY A 87 -13.77 33.90 -19.69
N ALA A 88 -12.87 32.92 -19.55
CA ALA A 88 -13.20 31.59 -19.00
C ALA A 88 -13.76 31.61 -17.57
N SER A 89 -13.57 32.68 -16.80
CA SER A 89 -14.26 32.90 -15.51
C SER A 89 -15.79 32.87 -15.63
N HIS A 90 -16.34 33.07 -16.84
CA HIS A 90 -17.76 32.99 -17.14
C HIS A 90 -18.11 31.86 -18.11
N THR A 91 -17.23 31.56 -19.08
CA THR A 91 -17.52 30.55 -20.12
C THR A 91 -17.04 29.14 -19.78
N MET A 92 -16.12 29.00 -18.82
CA MET A 92 -15.39 27.76 -18.50
C MET A 92 -14.69 27.12 -19.72
N ASP A 93 -14.37 27.90 -20.75
CA ASP A 93 -13.68 27.44 -21.96
C ASP A 93 -12.17 27.28 -21.68
N ILE A 94 -11.79 26.08 -21.26
CA ILE A 94 -10.43 25.71 -20.82
C ILE A 94 -10.00 24.47 -21.61
N SER A 95 -8.81 24.53 -22.22
CA SER A 95 -8.29 23.40 -23.00
C SER A 95 -8.01 22.18 -22.13
N ALA A 96 -8.48 21.01 -22.59
CA ALA A 96 -8.16 19.72 -21.99
C ALA A 96 -6.65 19.41 -21.97
N ASP A 97 -5.84 20.13 -22.76
CA ASP A 97 -4.37 20.03 -22.74
C ASP A 97 -3.79 20.31 -21.34
N LEU A 98 -4.40 21.23 -20.56
CA LEU A 98 -3.91 21.57 -19.22
C LEU A 98 -4.18 20.45 -18.20
N THR A 99 -5.38 19.84 -18.25
CA THR A 99 -5.74 18.69 -17.42
C THR A 99 -4.96 17.44 -17.81
N GLU A 100 -4.54 17.30 -19.08
CA GLU A 100 -3.69 16.20 -19.52
C GLU A 100 -2.26 16.35 -19.02
N LEU A 101 -1.72 17.58 -19.01
CA LEU A 101 -0.43 17.89 -18.38
C LEU A 101 -0.40 17.49 -16.91
N GLY A 102 -1.50 17.64 -16.16
CA GLY A 102 -1.58 17.17 -14.77
C GLY A 102 -1.64 15.65 -14.59
N LYS A 103 -1.70 14.84 -15.67
CA LYS A 103 -1.98 13.39 -15.62
C LYS A 103 -1.00 12.50 -16.36
N THR A 104 -0.36 13.03 -17.40
CA THR A 104 0.43 12.23 -18.33
C THR A 104 1.88 12.75 -18.35
N PRO A 105 2.87 11.92 -17.96
CA PRO A 105 4.27 12.34 -17.75
C PRO A 105 5.03 12.48 -19.07
N VAL A 106 4.60 13.44 -19.89
CA VAL A 106 5.23 13.83 -21.15
C VAL A 106 5.57 15.31 -21.09
N SER A 107 6.79 15.64 -21.48
CA SER A 107 7.33 17.00 -21.43
C SER A 107 7.06 17.72 -22.74
N VAL A 108 6.18 18.72 -22.70
CA VAL A 108 5.76 19.51 -23.84
C VAL A 108 6.71 20.69 -24.03
N VAL A 109 7.39 20.73 -25.17
CA VAL A 109 8.28 21.81 -25.58
C VAL A 109 7.54 22.70 -26.59
N CYS A 110 7.30 23.96 -26.24
CA CYS A 110 6.45 24.87 -27.00
C CYS A 110 6.84 26.35 -26.80
N ALA A 111 6.28 27.26 -27.60
CA ALA A 111 6.47 28.71 -27.43
C ALA A 111 5.49 29.33 -26.41
N GLY A 112 5.18 28.62 -25.33
CA GLY A 112 4.17 29.01 -24.34
C GLY A 112 2.73 28.88 -24.85
N PRO A 113 1.73 29.38 -24.10
CA PRO A 113 0.33 29.39 -24.53
C PRO A 113 0.13 30.28 -25.76
N LYS A 114 -0.77 29.86 -26.67
CA LYS A 114 -1.14 30.67 -27.84
C LYS A 114 -1.64 32.05 -27.42
N SER A 115 -1.20 33.11 -28.11
CA SER A 115 -1.44 34.53 -27.76
C SER A 115 -2.94 34.92 -27.62
N ILE A 116 -3.83 34.15 -28.23
CA ILE A 116 -5.30 34.32 -28.16
C ILE A 116 -5.91 33.90 -26.81
N LEU A 117 -5.12 33.29 -25.93
CA LEU A 117 -5.54 32.77 -24.62
C LEU A 117 -5.29 33.80 -23.51
N ASP A 118 -5.72 33.45 -22.30
CA ASP A 118 -5.33 34.13 -21.07
C ASP A 118 -4.10 33.42 -20.48
N ILE A 119 -2.93 34.03 -20.64
CA ILE A 119 -1.65 33.43 -20.22
C ILE A 119 -1.56 33.37 -18.69
N GLY A 120 -2.06 34.40 -17.99
CA GLY A 120 -2.04 34.46 -16.53
C GLY A 120 -2.88 33.35 -15.92
N LEU A 121 -4.16 33.26 -16.29
CA LEU A 121 -5.04 32.17 -15.83
C LEU A 121 -4.55 30.79 -16.27
N THR A 122 -3.85 30.69 -17.40
CA THR A 122 -3.22 29.41 -17.82
C THR A 122 -2.08 29.00 -16.88
N MET A 123 -1.28 29.93 -16.35
CA MET A 123 -0.23 29.60 -15.36
C MET A 123 -0.84 29.16 -14.03
N GLU A 124 -1.81 29.90 -13.50
CA GLU A 124 -2.55 29.55 -12.27
C GLU A 124 -3.21 28.15 -12.35
N TYR A 125 -3.77 27.82 -13.53
CA TYR A 125 -4.35 26.50 -13.76
C TYR A 125 -3.28 25.39 -13.80
N LEU A 126 -2.12 25.65 -14.42
CA LEU A 126 -1.01 24.69 -14.46
C LEU A 126 -0.39 24.44 -13.08
N GLU A 127 -0.25 25.48 -12.25
CA GLU A 127 0.11 25.34 -10.83
C GLU A 127 -0.90 24.45 -10.09
N THR A 128 -2.20 24.73 -10.27
CA THR A 128 -3.30 23.94 -9.69
C THR A 128 -3.30 22.47 -10.15
N GLN A 129 -2.75 22.17 -11.34
CA GLN A 129 -2.59 20.81 -11.85
C GLN A 129 -1.25 20.15 -11.49
N GLY A 130 -0.37 20.80 -10.71
CA GLY A 130 0.94 20.26 -10.35
C GLY A 130 1.89 20.11 -11.54
N VAL A 131 1.77 21.00 -12.52
CA VAL A 131 2.57 20.98 -13.76
C VAL A 131 3.73 21.95 -13.64
N PHE A 132 4.96 21.46 -13.82
CA PHE A 132 6.13 22.33 -13.89
C PHE A 132 6.11 23.18 -15.17
N VAL A 133 6.38 24.48 -15.03
CA VAL A 133 6.53 25.42 -16.15
C VAL A 133 7.86 26.16 -16.03
N GLY A 134 8.74 25.97 -17.02
CA GLY A 134 10.03 26.65 -17.09
C GLY A 134 10.28 27.29 -18.45
N THR A 135 10.87 28.48 -18.49
CA THR A 135 11.21 29.19 -19.74
C THR A 135 12.72 29.18 -20.02
N TYR A 136 13.11 29.05 -21.28
CA TYR A 136 14.50 29.08 -21.71
C TYR A 136 15.07 30.50 -21.65
N ASN A 137 16.07 30.72 -20.77
CA ASN A 137 16.67 32.01 -20.50
C ASN A 137 17.97 32.23 -21.30
N GLU A 138 17.90 32.21 -22.64
CA GLU A 138 19.07 32.38 -23.51
C GLU A 138 19.84 33.70 -23.26
N ASP A 139 19.12 34.75 -22.89
CA ASP A 139 19.65 36.09 -22.64
C ASP A 139 20.10 36.32 -21.17
N LYS A 140 19.96 35.31 -20.29
CA LYS A 140 20.24 35.38 -18.84
C LYS A 140 19.58 36.58 -18.14
N LYS A 141 18.39 36.96 -18.57
CA LYS A 141 17.61 38.09 -18.02
C LYS A 141 17.14 37.78 -16.59
N ARG A 142 16.96 38.84 -15.79
CA ARG A 142 16.16 38.83 -14.56
C ARG A 142 14.72 39.21 -14.91
N GLY A 143 13.74 38.66 -14.18
CA GLY A 143 12.33 38.85 -14.51
C GLY A 143 11.95 38.14 -15.82
N LEU A 144 12.28 36.85 -15.93
CA LEU A 144 11.98 36.05 -17.11
C LEU A 144 10.46 35.87 -17.24
N GLU A 145 9.92 36.14 -18.42
CA GLU A 145 8.50 35.97 -18.72
C GLU A 145 8.24 34.69 -19.51
N VAL A 146 7.00 34.19 -19.43
CA VAL A 146 6.51 33.15 -20.34
C VAL A 146 6.36 33.75 -21.74
N PRO A 147 6.84 33.11 -22.82
CA PRO A 147 6.63 33.60 -24.18
C PRO A 147 5.14 33.55 -24.55
N GLY A 148 4.67 34.60 -25.21
CA GLY A 148 3.30 34.75 -25.70
C GLY A 148 3.13 34.20 -27.11
N PHE A 149 3.65 33.01 -27.42
CA PHE A 149 3.64 32.34 -28.73
C PHE A 149 4.33 33.13 -29.85
N TYR A 150 3.69 34.16 -30.42
CA TYR A 150 4.34 35.06 -31.39
C TYR A 150 5.38 35.99 -30.75
N CYS A 151 5.30 36.20 -29.44
CA CYS A 151 6.13 37.15 -28.70
C CYS A 151 7.05 36.44 -27.72
N ARG A 152 8.24 37.01 -27.49
CA ARG A 152 9.23 36.49 -26.53
C ARG A 152 8.88 36.82 -25.08
N GLU A 153 8.11 37.88 -24.88
CA GLU A 153 7.66 38.44 -23.61
C GLU A 153 6.13 38.62 -23.70
N SER A 154 5.39 38.38 -22.61
CA SER A 154 3.93 38.32 -22.56
C SER A 154 3.28 39.17 -21.46
N GLY A 155 4.09 39.77 -20.58
CA GLY A 155 3.66 40.41 -19.34
C GLY A 155 3.43 39.44 -18.17
N VAL A 156 3.63 38.13 -18.36
CA VAL A 156 3.44 37.11 -17.30
C VAL A 156 4.78 36.48 -16.94
N LEU A 157 5.18 36.59 -15.66
CA LEU A 157 6.42 36.01 -15.14
C LEU A 157 6.39 34.48 -15.25
N SER A 158 7.52 33.90 -15.67
CA SER A 158 7.73 32.45 -15.71
C SER A 158 8.04 31.93 -14.30
N PRO A 159 7.34 30.90 -13.79
CA PRO A 159 7.59 30.36 -12.44
C PRO A 159 9.04 29.90 -12.25
N TYR A 160 9.60 29.25 -13.27
CA TYR A 160 10.99 28.83 -13.32
C TYR A 160 11.66 29.25 -14.63
N GLY A 161 12.98 29.26 -14.66
CA GLY A 161 13.79 29.47 -15.86
C GLY A 161 14.96 28.49 -15.91
N PHE A 162 15.38 28.12 -17.10
CA PHE A 162 16.52 27.23 -17.33
C PHE A 162 17.45 27.80 -18.41
N ASN A 163 18.75 27.58 -18.27
CA ASN A 163 19.80 28.18 -19.10
C ASN A 163 20.38 27.19 -20.12
N THR A 164 20.15 25.89 -19.94
CA THR A 164 20.65 24.82 -20.84
C THR A 164 19.63 23.70 -21.05
N PHE A 165 19.69 23.02 -22.19
CA PHE A 165 18.81 21.87 -22.45
C PHE A 165 19.13 20.65 -21.55
N ALA A 166 20.37 20.54 -21.07
CA ALA A 166 20.76 19.55 -20.07
C ALA A 166 20.12 19.81 -18.69
N GLU A 167 19.94 21.08 -18.30
CA GLU A 167 19.20 21.48 -17.11
C GLU A 167 17.71 21.13 -17.23
N ALA A 168 17.09 21.41 -18.38
CA ALA A 168 15.73 20.96 -18.67
C ALA A 168 15.59 19.42 -18.62
N ALA A 169 16.52 18.67 -19.20
CA ALA A 169 16.54 17.20 -19.11
C ALA A 169 16.68 16.69 -17.67
N LYS A 170 17.52 17.32 -16.84
CA LYS A 170 17.62 17.00 -15.40
C LYS A 170 16.31 17.26 -14.65
N ILE A 171 15.57 18.33 -14.99
CA ILE A 171 14.25 18.60 -14.41
C ILE A 171 13.27 17.48 -14.77
N ILE A 172 13.19 17.08 -16.06
CA ILE A 172 12.35 15.97 -16.51
C ILE A 172 12.69 14.68 -15.75
N TYR A 173 13.98 14.36 -15.70
CA TYR A 173 14.48 13.15 -15.04
C TYR A 173 14.08 13.10 -13.56
N ASN A 174 14.38 14.16 -12.78
CA ASN A 174 14.08 14.19 -11.35
C ASN A 174 12.58 14.25 -11.06
N GLN A 175 11.80 15.01 -11.84
CA GLN A 175 10.35 15.07 -11.65
C GLN A 175 9.70 13.71 -11.90
N GLY A 176 10.14 12.99 -12.92
CA GLY A 176 9.68 11.62 -13.22
C GLY A 176 10.00 10.58 -12.15
N LEU A 177 10.87 10.87 -11.17
CA LEU A 177 11.12 10.01 -10.01
C LEU A 177 10.09 10.20 -8.88
N MET A 178 9.38 11.34 -8.84
CA MET A 178 8.59 11.76 -7.67
C MET A 178 7.13 12.11 -7.98
N VAL A 179 6.83 12.59 -9.20
CA VAL A 179 5.51 13.12 -9.57
C VAL A 179 5.13 12.63 -10.95
N ASN A 180 3.93 12.05 -11.09
CA ASN A 180 3.40 11.56 -12.36
C ASN A 180 2.64 12.66 -13.13
N SER A 181 3.32 13.77 -13.42
CA SER A 181 2.79 14.89 -14.21
C SER A 181 3.73 15.25 -15.37
N GLY A 182 3.18 15.89 -16.39
CA GLY A 182 3.93 16.44 -17.50
C GLY A 182 4.69 17.72 -17.13
N ASN A 183 5.49 18.20 -18.07
CA ASN A 183 6.27 19.44 -17.95
C ASN A 183 5.94 20.36 -19.11
N VAL A 184 6.01 21.68 -18.91
CA VAL A 184 5.98 22.67 -19.98
C VAL A 184 7.33 23.39 -20.04
N PHE A 185 8.07 23.16 -21.12
CA PHE A 185 9.30 23.89 -21.43
C PHE A 185 9.01 24.94 -22.50
N CYS A 186 8.98 26.19 -22.07
CA CYS A 186 8.69 27.35 -22.88
C CYS A 186 9.97 27.83 -23.59
N ILE A 187 9.96 27.81 -24.92
CA ILE A 187 11.07 28.26 -25.78
C ILE A 187 10.63 29.56 -26.48
N PRO A 188 11.27 30.71 -26.21
CA PRO A 188 10.93 31.95 -26.90
C PRO A 188 11.10 31.83 -28.44
N PRO A 189 10.25 32.49 -29.25
CA PRO A 189 10.43 32.51 -30.70
C PRO A 189 11.76 33.18 -31.10
N PRO A 190 12.36 32.80 -32.26
CA PRO A 190 13.59 33.42 -32.77
C PRO A 190 13.44 34.94 -32.94
N LYS A 191 14.47 35.70 -32.53
CA LYS A 191 14.43 37.17 -32.44
C LYS A 191 14.12 37.85 -33.78
N GLU A 192 14.50 37.22 -34.87
CA GLU A 192 14.35 37.67 -36.25
C GLU A 192 12.89 37.58 -36.74
N THR A 193 12.10 36.72 -36.11
CA THR A 193 10.71 36.40 -36.52
C THR A 193 9.67 36.70 -35.43
N ALA A 194 10.11 36.93 -34.19
CA ALA A 194 9.25 37.33 -33.09
C ALA A 194 8.53 38.65 -33.41
N LEU A 195 7.26 38.71 -33.04
CA LEU A 195 6.45 39.92 -33.18
C LEU A 195 6.51 40.76 -31.90
N ASP A 196 6.30 42.06 -32.04
CA ASP A 196 6.15 42.97 -30.92
C ASP A 196 4.85 42.68 -30.13
N SER A 197 4.94 42.70 -28.79
CA SER A 197 3.87 42.28 -27.89
C SER A 197 2.69 43.25 -27.88
N VAL A 198 2.94 44.55 -28.01
CA VAL A 198 1.88 45.57 -28.09
C VAL A 198 1.17 45.45 -29.44
N PHE A 199 1.93 45.36 -30.53
CA PHE A 199 1.40 45.21 -31.90
C PHE A 199 0.51 43.98 -32.04
N ILE A 200 0.95 42.79 -31.58
CA ILE A 200 0.13 41.59 -31.75
C ILE A 200 -1.09 41.60 -30.82
N SER A 201 -0.98 42.18 -29.62
CA SER A 201 -2.10 42.23 -28.66
C SER A 201 -3.25 43.06 -29.20
N GLN A 202 -2.97 44.22 -29.83
CA GLN A 202 -3.98 45.02 -30.51
C GLN A 202 -4.73 44.23 -31.59
N ILE A 203 -4.00 43.49 -32.45
CA ILE A 203 -4.58 42.65 -33.50
C ILE A 203 -5.43 41.52 -32.90
N ILE A 204 -5.00 40.91 -31.79
CA ILE A 204 -5.75 39.86 -31.09
C ILE A 204 -7.03 40.42 -30.46
N ASP A 205 -6.99 41.61 -29.89
CA ASP A 205 -8.17 42.27 -29.29
C ASP A 205 -9.19 42.66 -30.37
N GLU A 206 -8.74 43.21 -31.50
CA GLU A 206 -9.58 43.46 -32.68
C GLU A 206 -10.20 42.17 -33.24
N ALA A 207 -9.42 41.09 -33.38
CA ALA A 207 -9.90 39.80 -33.85
C ALA A 207 -10.93 39.17 -32.89
N ASN A 208 -10.73 39.30 -31.58
CA ASN A 208 -11.69 38.85 -30.56
C ASN A 208 -13.00 39.66 -30.61
N ASN A 209 -12.92 40.99 -30.75
CA ASN A 209 -14.10 41.84 -30.93
C ASN A 209 -14.88 41.47 -32.20
N LYS A 210 -14.16 41.19 -33.30
CA LYS A 210 -14.74 40.71 -34.57
C LYS A 210 -15.42 39.35 -34.40
N ALA A 211 -14.78 38.40 -33.70
CA ALA A 211 -15.36 37.08 -33.41
C ALA A 211 -16.63 37.19 -32.56
N ALA A 212 -16.63 38.05 -31.54
CA ALA A 212 -17.78 38.31 -30.67
C ALA A 212 -18.97 38.90 -31.45
N ASN A 213 -18.71 39.90 -32.31
CA ASN A 213 -19.73 40.51 -33.18
C ASN A 213 -20.32 39.52 -34.21
N LEU A 214 -19.53 38.55 -34.67
CA LEU A 214 -19.96 37.48 -35.57
C LEU A 214 -20.55 36.26 -34.83
N GLY A 215 -20.58 36.26 -33.51
CA GLY A 215 -21.12 35.16 -32.69
C GLY A 215 -20.28 33.87 -32.68
N ILE A 216 -19.03 33.91 -33.16
CA ILE A 216 -18.15 32.74 -33.31
C ILE A 216 -17.63 32.31 -31.93
N LYS A 217 -17.85 31.04 -31.57
CA LYS A 217 -17.57 30.49 -30.22
C LYS A 217 -17.07 29.04 -30.25
N GLY A 218 -16.49 28.59 -29.13
CA GLY A 218 -16.05 27.20 -28.95
C GLY A 218 -15.01 26.75 -29.98
N LYS A 219 -15.18 25.54 -30.53
CA LYS A 219 -14.18 24.90 -31.41
C LYS A 219 -13.81 25.71 -32.68
N GLU A 220 -14.67 26.62 -33.10
CA GLU A 220 -14.51 27.44 -34.32
C GLU A 220 -13.77 28.77 -34.07
N LEU A 221 -13.69 29.21 -32.80
CA LEU A 221 -13.05 30.47 -32.42
C LEU A 221 -11.54 30.47 -32.74
N THR A 222 -10.81 29.42 -32.36
CA THR A 222 -9.35 29.35 -32.57
C THR A 222 -8.94 29.38 -34.06
N PRO A 223 -9.55 28.59 -34.98
CA PRO A 223 -9.29 28.71 -36.41
C PRO A 223 -9.60 30.10 -36.97
N PHE A 224 -10.71 30.72 -36.55
CA PHE A 224 -11.09 32.06 -36.98
C PHE A 224 -10.04 33.11 -36.57
N LEU A 225 -9.66 33.14 -35.28
CA LEU A 225 -8.69 34.12 -34.77
C LEU A 225 -7.33 33.99 -35.45
N LEU A 226 -6.83 32.77 -35.66
CA LEU A 226 -5.55 32.54 -36.35
C LEU A 226 -5.58 32.99 -37.82
N SER A 227 -6.72 32.80 -38.50
CA SER A 227 -6.92 33.27 -39.88
C SER A 227 -6.93 34.80 -39.97
N GLU A 228 -7.65 35.47 -39.07
CA GLU A 228 -7.70 36.93 -38.99
C GLU A 228 -6.31 37.53 -38.71
N ILE A 229 -5.59 36.98 -37.73
CA ILE A 229 -4.22 37.41 -37.39
C ILE A 229 -3.27 37.22 -38.59
N ALA A 230 -3.37 36.10 -39.33
CA ALA A 230 -2.56 35.88 -40.53
C ALA A 230 -2.84 36.91 -41.64
N SER A 231 -4.10 37.28 -41.85
CA SER A 231 -4.54 38.31 -42.80
C SER A 231 -4.00 39.69 -42.41
N VAL A 232 -4.27 40.14 -41.16
CA VAL A 232 -3.89 41.48 -40.68
C VAL A 232 -2.37 41.66 -40.61
N THR A 233 -1.63 40.62 -40.19
CA THR A 233 -0.16 40.67 -40.15
C THR A 233 0.52 40.48 -41.52
N LYS A 234 -0.26 40.32 -42.61
CA LYS A 234 0.21 40.10 -43.98
C LYS A 234 1.20 38.92 -44.08
N GLY A 235 0.89 37.82 -43.40
CA GLY A 235 1.70 36.59 -43.39
C GLY A 235 2.79 36.54 -42.30
N LYS A 236 3.18 37.65 -41.65
CA LYS A 236 4.26 37.64 -40.65
C LYS A 236 4.01 36.70 -39.47
N SER A 237 2.76 36.52 -39.04
CA SER A 237 2.42 35.54 -38.00
C SER A 237 2.60 34.09 -38.46
N VAL A 238 2.45 33.80 -39.76
CA VAL A 238 2.69 32.47 -40.35
C VAL A 238 4.19 32.18 -40.39
N ASP A 239 5.01 33.15 -40.82
CA ASP A 239 6.47 33.04 -40.82
C ASP A 239 7.03 32.81 -39.40
N CYS A 240 6.52 33.57 -38.42
CA CYS A 240 6.81 33.38 -37.01
C CYS A 240 6.39 31.97 -36.51
N ASN A 241 5.20 31.49 -36.88
CA ASN A 241 4.70 30.18 -36.47
C ASN A 241 5.53 29.02 -37.04
N ILE A 242 5.93 29.10 -38.31
CA ILE A 242 6.82 28.10 -38.92
C ILE A 242 8.19 28.10 -38.22
N SER A 243 8.72 29.28 -37.91
CA SER A 243 10.04 29.46 -37.32
C SER A 243 10.08 29.01 -35.86
N LEU A 244 9.07 29.34 -35.04
CA LEU A 244 8.99 28.86 -33.66
C LEU A 244 8.76 27.34 -33.60
N VAL A 245 7.98 26.73 -34.49
CA VAL A 245 7.79 25.27 -34.48
C VAL A 245 9.11 24.54 -34.75
N LYS A 246 9.92 25.03 -35.70
CA LYS A 246 11.27 24.50 -35.93
C LYS A 246 12.19 24.74 -34.72
N ASN A 247 12.15 25.91 -34.10
CA ASN A 247 12.94 26.21 -32.89
C ASN A 247 12.60 25.26 -31.73
N ASN A 248 11.31 25.03 -31.50
CA ASN A 248 10.80 24.12 -30.47
C ASN A 248 11.21 22.66 -30.75
N ALA A 249 11.21 22.23 -32.02
CA ALA A 249 11.69 20.91 -32.42
C ALA A 249 13.20 20.74 -32.17
N ILE A 250 14.02 21.75 -32.48
CA ILE A 250 15.46 21.75 -32.18
C ILE A 250 15.71 21.68 -30.67
N ALA A 251 14.97 22.48 -29.87
CA ALA A 251 15.05 22.45 -28.42
C ALA A 251 14.64 21.07 -27.85
N ALA A 252 13.54 20.50 -28.33
CA ALA A 252 13.05 19.18 -27.93
C ALA A 252 14.05 18.07 -28.26
N ALA A 253 14.67 18.09 -29.44
CA ALA A 253 15.71 17.12 -29.82
C ALA A 253 16.92 17.17 -28.88
N LYS A 254 17.35 18.38 -28.51
CA LYS A 254 18.44 18.58 -27.54
C LYS A 254 18.07 18.07 -26.15
N ILE A 255 16.88 18.42 -25.65
CA ILE A 255 16.36 17.94 -24.36
C ILE A 255 16.24 16.40 -24.35
N ALA A 256 15.72 15.80 -25.41
CA ALA A 256 15.56 14.34 -25.52
C ALA A 256 16.91 13.60 -25.53
N LYS A 257 17.93 14.15 -26.21
CA LYS A 257 19.30 13.60 -26.18
C LYS A 257 19.90 13.65 -24.78
N GLU A 258 19.87 14.81 -24.13
CA GLU A 258 20.39 14.98 -22.77
C GLU A 258 19.66 14.06 -21.76
N LEU A 259 18.33 13.92 -21.91
CA LEU A 259 17.53 13.01 -21.08
C LEU A 259 17.92 11.54 -21.31
N SER A 260 18.10 11.14 -22.57
CA SER A 260 18.56 9.79 -22.91
C SER A 260 19.95 9.50 -22.34
N ILE A 261 20.87 10.48 -22.36
CA ILE A 261 22.19 10.36 -21.72
C ILE A 261 22.06 10.17 -20.21
N LEU A 262 21.20 10.94 -19.52
CA LEU A 262 20.98 10.79 -18.08
C LEU A 262 20.39 9.41 -17.71
N GLU A 263 19.45 8.91 -18.50
CA GLU A 263 18.82 7.59 -18.29
C GLU A 263 19.81 6.43 -18.54
N LEU A 264 20.68 6.56 -19.54
CA LEU A 264 21.79 5.62 -19.78
C LEU A 264 22.87 5.72 -18.71
N ALA A 265 23.26 6.93 -18.29
CA ALA A 265 24.28 7.15 -17.26
C ALA A 265 23.85 6.60 -15.89
N CYS A 266 22.60 6.78 -15.48
CA CYS A 266 22.08 6.14 -14.26
C CYS A 266 22.14 4.61 -14.36
N SER A 267 21.85 4.04 -15.54
CA SER A 267 21.96 2.60 -15.79
C SER A 267 23.42 2.11 -15.78
N GLN A 268 24.38 2.99 -16.12
CA GLN A 268 25.82 2.73 -16.09
C GLN A 268 26.44 2.92 -14.70
N GLU A 269 26.05 3.91 -13.90
CA GLU A 269 26.55 4.08 -12.52
C GLU A 269 26.08 2.92 -11.60
N LEU A 270 24.91 2.36 -11.88
CA LEU A 270 24.41 1.13 -11.24
C LEU A 270 25.26 -0.12 -11.58
N THR A 271 25.99 -0.12 -12.70
CA THR A 271 26.88 -1.22 -13.10
C THR A 271 28.35 -0.95 -12.76
N SER A 272 28.86 0.26 -12.94
CA SER A 272 30.24 0.64 -12.59
C SER A 272 30.53 0.62 -11.09
N SER A 273 29.49 0.62 -10.24
CA SER A 273 29.61 0.40 -8.79
C SER A 273 30.01 -1.04 -8.41
N GLN A 274 30.10 -1.98 -9.37
CA GLN A 274 30.44 -3.38 -9.13
C GLN A 274 31.76 -3.84 -9.78
N GLU A 275 32.37 -3.04 -10.66
CA GLU A 275 33.58 -3.43 -11.41
C GLU A 275 34.85 -2.75 -10.86
N LEU A 276 35.37 -3.31 -9.77
CA LEU A 276 36.72 -3.02 -9.27
C LEU A 276 37.53 -4.31 -8.99
N THR A 277 37.37 -5.32 -9.86
CA THR A 277 38.28 -6.47 -9.99
C THR A 277 38.30 -7.02 -11.42
N SER A 278 39.50 -7.35 -11.90
CA SER A 278 39.85 -8.07 -13.14
C SER A 278 39.40 -7.47 -14.49
N SER A 279 40.38 -7.00 -15.26
CA SER A 279 40.26 -6.58 -16.67
C SER A 279 41.36 -7.23 -17.51
N GLU A 280 40.98 -8.09 -18.47
CA GLU A 280 41.72 -8.62 -19.65
C GLU A 280 40.87 -9.83 -20.16
N GLU A 281 40.55 -10.05 -21.45
CA GLU A 281 40.97 -9.45 -22.73
C GLU A 281 39.77 -9.15 -23.67
N LEU A 282 40.06 -8.57 -24.84
CA LEU A 282 39.11 -8.14 -25.89
C LEU A 282 38.88 -9.20 -27.00
N THR A 283 37.94 -8.88 -27.90
CA THR A 283 37.53 -9.58 -29.14
C THR A 283 36.44 -10.66 -28.96
N SER A 284 35.47 -10.84 -29.86
CA SER A 284 35.26 -10.27 -31.21
C SER A 284 33.79 -9.89 -31.47
N SER A 285 33.56 -8.97 -32.41
CA SER A 285 32.23 -8.54 -32.86
C SER A 285 31.51 -9.58 -33.72
N GLU A 286 30.29 -9.96 -33.34
CA GLU A 286 29.28 -10.50 -34.26
C GLU A 286 28.00 -9.65 -34.19
N GLU A 287 27.40 -9.42 -35.36
CA GLU A 287 26.19 -8.61 -35.52
C GLU A 287 24.96 -9.38 -35.02
N LEU A 288 24.32 -8.90 -33.95
CA LEU A 288 23.01 -9.39 -33.52
C LEU A 288 21.96 -8.30 -33.66
N GLN A 289 20.88 -8.65 -34.37
CA GLN A 289 19.72 -7.80 -34.59
C GLN A 289 19.04 -7.50 -33.24
N PRO A 290 18.51 -6.28 -33.02
CA PRO A 290 17.87 -5.94 -31.76
C PRO A 290 16.52 -6.65 -31.63
N GLU A 291 16.49 -7.77 -30.90
CA GLU A 291 15.23 -8.29 -30.37
C GLU A 291 14.61 -7.23 -29.45
N ILE A 292 13.36 -6.86 -29.75
CA ILE A 292 12.58 -5.95 -28.91
C ILE A 292 12.26 -6.69 -27.61
N SER A 293 13.05 -6.43 -26.57
CA SER A 293 12.85 -7.00 -25.23
C SER A 293 11.52 -6.51 -24.63
N THR A 294 10.46 -7.28 -24.84
CA THR A 294 9.16 -7.02 -24.23
C THR A 294 9.21 -7.37 -22.74
N ILE A 295 9.00 -6.37 -21.87
CA ILE A 295 8.89 -6.57 -20.43
C ILE A 295 7.75 -7.58 -20.15
N PRO A 296 8.01 -8.68 -19.40
CA PRO A 296 6.99 -9.69 -19.13
C PRO A 296 5.79 -9.14 -18.35
N SER A 297 4.59 -9.66 -18.63
CA SER A 297 3.40 -9.31 -17.85
C SER A 297 3.50 -9.78 -16.41
N VAL A 298 4.03 -10.99 -16.18
CA VAL A 298 4.26 -11.53 -14.84
C VAL A 298 5.70 -12.02 -14.70
N LEU A 299 6.37 -11.62 -13.62
CA LEU A 299 7.59 -12.25 -13.14
C LEU A 299 7.24 -13.09 -11.91
N VAL A 300 7.76 -14.32 -11.85
CA VAL A 300 7.70 -15.17 -10.66
C VAL A 300 9.11 -15.60 -10.30
N ALA A 301 9.55 -15.29 -9.08
CA ALA A 301 10.82 -15.76 -8.54
C ALA A 301 10.59 -16.59 -7.28
N GLY A 302 11.19 -17.78 -7.22
CA GLY A 302 11.03 -18.67 -6.07
C GLY A 302 11.48 -20.10 -6.31
N SER A 303 11.16 -20.97 -5.36
CA SER A 303 11.54 -22.39 -5.37
C SER A 303 10.99 -23.18 -6.57
N ILE A 304 11.84 -24.01 -7.15
CA ILE A 304 11.49 -25.21 -7.92
C ILE A 304 12.15 -26.39 -7.23
N ALA A 305 11.45 -27.53 -7.14
CA ALA A 305 11.95 -28.72 -6.47
C ALA A 305 11.56 -30.00 -7.20
N LEU A 306 12.31 -31.08 -6.98
CA LEU A 306 11.86 -32.42 -7.33
C LEU A 306 11.12 -33.01 -6.11
N ASP A 307 9.81 -33.18 -6.27
CA ASP A 307 8.91 -33.68 -5.23
C ASP A 307 8.76 -35.20 -5.41
N THR A 308 9.07 -35.97 -4.37
CA THR A 308 8.90 -37.44 -4.31
C THR A 308 7.89 -37.81 -3.23
N THR A 309 6.83 -38.50 -3.62
CA THR A 309 5.75 -38.95 -2.73
C THR A 309 5.78 -40.47 -2.61
N ALA A 310 5.97 -40.99 -1.41
CA ALA A 310 5.90 -42.42 -1.11
C ALA A 310 4.60 -42.74 -0.36
N LYS A 311 3.65 -43.41 -1.02
CA LYS A 311 2.38 -43.84 -0.41
C LYS A 311 2.47 -45.28 0.07
N LEU A 312 2.27 -45.49 1.36
CA LEU A 312 2.31 -46.82 1.99
C LEU A 312 1.04 -47.64 1.70
N SER A 313 1.19 -48.96 1.64
CA SER A 313 0.06 -49.91 1.56
C SER A 313 -0.58 -50.13 2.94
N ALA A 314 -1.78 -50.72 2.94
CA ALA A 314 -2.37 -51.29 4.16
C ALA A 314 -1.39 -52.29 4.81
N ASP A 315 -1.48 -52.44 6.14
CA ASP A 315 -0.65 -53.31 6.99
C ASP A 315 0.84 -52.94 7.09
N SER A 316 1.20 -51.69 6.77
CA SER A 316 2.57 -51.18 6.93
C SER A 316 3.02 -51.12 8.41
N LYS A 317 4.27 -51.51 8.67
CA LYS A 317 4.89 -51.58 10.00
C LYS A 317 6.02 -50.56 10.16
N LEU A 318 6.06 -49.88 11.30
CA LEU A 318 7.19 -49.02 11.66
C LEU A 318 8.46 -49.86 11.82
N HIS A 319 9.60 -49.34 11.34
CA HIS A 319 10.91 -50.01 11.35
C HIS A 319 11.05 -51.29 10.47
N ASP A 320 10.17 -51.48 9.49
CA ASP A 320 10.23 -52.57 8.50
C ASP A 320 10.23 -52.00 7.05
N SER A 321 10.54 -52.84 6.06
CA SER A 321 10.46 -52.48 4.64
C SER A 321 9.02 -52.66 4.13
N ASN A 322 8.34 -51.55 3.88
CA ASN A 322 6.91 -51.54 3.54
C ASN A 322 6.64 -51.49 2.04
N ILE A 323 5.60 -52.21 1.60
CA ILE A 323 5.12 -52.16 0.23
C ILE A 323 4.36 -50.85 0.03
N GLY A 324 4.59 -50.17 -1.10
CA GLY A 324 3.95 -48.90 -1.41
C GLY A 324 4.15 -48.49 -2.87
N GLU A 325 3.61 -47.32 -3.20
CA GLU A 325 3.75 -46.65 -4.49
C GLU A 325 4.64 -45.41 -4.31
N ILE A 326 5.58 -45.18 -5.22
CA ILE A 326 6.43 -43.97 -5.20
C ILE A 326 6.22 -43.21 -6.50
N THR A 327 5.79 -41.96 -6.41
CA THR A 327 5.71 -41.03 -7.55
C THR A 327 6.75 -39.92 -7.39
N SER A 328 7.17 -39.33 -8.51
CA SER A 328 8.01 -38.13 -8.51
C SER A 328 7.52 -37.14 -9.55
N SER A 329 7.57 -35.85 -9.22
CA SER A 329 7.08 -34.76 -10.05
C SER A 329 7.85 -33.47 -9.77
N ILE A 330 7.80 -32.50 -10.69
CA ILE A 330 8.38 -31.17 -10.42
C ILE A 330 7.36 -30.32 -9.66
N GLY A 331 7.78 -29.81 -8.51
CA GLY A 331 7.00 -28.94 -7.61
C GLY A 331 7.79 -27.71 -7.17
N GLY A 332 7.49 -27.23 -5.96
CA GLY A 332 7.99 -25.95 -5.45
C GLY A 332 7.03 -24.77 -5.70
N VAL A 333 6.96 -23.84 -4.73
CA VAL A 333 5.95 -22.77 -4.69
C VAL A 333 6.10 -21.81 -5.87
N GLY A 334 7.33 -21.35 -6.14
CA GLY A 334 7.61 -20.46 -7.27
C GLY A 334 7.22 -21.10 -8.61
N TYR A 335 7.59 -22.36 -8.82
CA TYR A 335 7.23 -23.09 -10.04
C TYR A 335 5.72 -23.27 -10.20
N ASN A 336 5.00 -23.64 -9.13
CA ASN A 336 3.55 -23.80 -9.16
C ASN A 336 2.82 -22.48 -9.49
N ILE A 337 3.25 -21.35 -8.90
CA ILE A 337 2.73 -20.01 -9.21
C ILE A 337 2.99 -19.68 -10.68
N ALA A 338 4.23 -19.88 -11.17
CA ALA A 338 4.60 -19.59 -12.57
C ALA A 338 3.79 -20.45 -13.56
N LYS A 339 3.64 -21.74 -13.28
CA LYS A 339 2.86 -22.69 -14.07
C LYS A 339 1.37 -22.32 -14.09
N ALA A 340 0.80 -21.94 -12.96
CA ALA A 340 -0.58 -21.47 -12.86
C ALA A 340 -0.80 -20.14 -13.62
N SER A 341 0.17 -19.22 -13.53
CA SER A 341 0.15 -17.94 -14.23
C SER A 341 0.26 -18.10 -15.75
N LYS A 342 1.14 -18.98 -16.25
CA LYS A 342 1.29 -19.34 -17.68
C LYS A 342 0.00 -19.86 -18.34
N TYR A 343 -0.94 -20.44 -17.59
CA TYR A 343 -2.26 -20.83 -18.14
C TYR A 343 -3.22 -19.66 -18.42
N VAL A 344 -2.95 -18.49 -17.84
CA VAL A 344 -3.78 -17.28 -17.99
C VAL A 344 -3.07 -16.26 -18.86
N CYS A 345 -1.77 -16.02 -18.61
CA CYS A 345 -0.94 -15.08 -19.36
C CYS A 345 0.33 -15.79 -19.89
N GLU A 346 0.47 -15.87 -21.22
CA GLU A 346 1.61 -16.51 -21.88
C GLU A 346 2.93 -15.74 -21.66
N SER A 347 2.86 -14.44 -21.31
CA SER A 347 4.00 -13.58 -20.98
C SER A 347 4.40 -13.66 -19.49
N THR A 348 4.69 -14.87 -19.01
CA THR A 348 5.13 -15.13 -17.63
C THR A 348 6.58 -15.63 -17.61
N LYS A 349 7.49 -14.84 -17.03
CA LYS A 349 8.89 -15.23 -16.78
C LYS A 349 9.02 -15.90 -15.41
N PHE A 350 9.73 -17.03 -15.36
CA PHE A 350 10.06 -17.73 -14.12
C PHE A 350 11.57 -17.60 -13.85
N ILE A 351 11.94 -17.39 -12.59
CA ILE A 351 13.33 -17.31 -12.13
C ILE A 351 13.51 -18.21 -10.90
N SER A 352 14.46 -19.13 -11.00
CA SER A 352 14.83 -20.08 -9.95
C SER A 352 16.24 -20.61 -10.18
N ARG A 353 16.75 -21.42 -9.26
CA ARG A 353 18.09 -22.03 -9.31
C ARG A 353 18.03 -23.51 -8.99
N VAL A 354 18.75 -24.33 -9.76
CA VAL A 354 18.97 -25.77 -9.53
C VAL A 354 20.46 -26.09 -9.46
N GLY A 355 20.80 -27.25 -8.88
CA GLY A 355 22.17 -27.76 -8.80
C GLY A 355 22.55 -28.57 -10.03
N ASN A 356 23.84 -28.77 -10.28
CA ASN A 356 24.33 -29.70 -11.31
C ASN A 356 24.28 -31.17 -10.84
N ASP A 357 23.14 -31.62 -10.33
CA ASP A 357 22.88 -32.97 -9.83
C ASP A 357 21.78 -33.68 -10.64
N TYR A 358 21.39 -34.88 -10.20
CA TYR A 358 20.36 -35.67 -10.90
C TYR A 358 19.01 -34.93 -10.94
N ALA A 359 18.56 -34.38 -9.82
CA ALA A 359 17.29 -33.68 -9.73
C ALA A 359 17.29 -32.40 -10.58
N GLY A 360 18.40 -31.66 -10.59
CA GLY A 360 18.55 -30.45 -11.40
C GLY A 360 18.55 -30.74 -12.89
N LYS A 361 19.13 -31.87 -13.32
CA LYS A 361 19.08 -32.33 -14.73
C LYS A 361 17.66 -32.74 -15.15
N VAL A 362 16.92 -33.42 -14.28
CA VAL A 362 15.49 -33.73 -14.52
C VAL A 362 14.69 -32.43 -14.67
N ILE A 363 14.85 -31.47 -13.74
CA ILE A 363 14.13 -30.19 -13.79
C ILE A 363 14.50 -29.38 -15.04
N SER A 364 15.78 -29.27 -15.37
CA SER A 364 16.26 -28.51 -16.54
C SER A 364 15.79 -29.11 -17.87
N THR A 365 15.34 -30.37 -17.89
CA THR A 365 14.77 -31.01 -19.08
C THR A 365 13.32 -30.57 -19.34
N GLU A 366 12.53 -30.31 -18.29
CA GLU A 366 11.15 -29.80 -18.42
C GLU A 366 11.05 -28.27 -18.34
N VAL A 367 12.01 -27.61 -17.68
CA VAL A 367 12.04 -26.16 -17.43
C VAL A 367 13.42 -25.61 -17.78
N PRO A 368 13.77 -25.53 -19.09
CA PRO A 368 15.10 -25.16 -19.54
C PRO A 368 15.49 -23.70 -19.26
N GLU A 369 14.56 -22.85 -18.84
CA GLU A 369 14.83 -21.45 -18.45
C GLU A 369 15.45 -21.30 -17.03
N VAL A 370 15.67 -22.38 -16.29
CA VAL A 370 16.17 -22.33 -14.90
C VAL A 370 17.70 -22.32 -14.84
N GLU A 371 18.27 -21.46 -13.98
CA GLU A 371 19.71 -21.32 -13.80
C GLU A 371 20.31 -22.55 -13.09
N VAL A 372 21.34 -23.16 -13.67
CA VAL A 372 22.17 -24.19 -13.02
C VAL A 372 23.31 -23.51 -12.26
N SER A 373 23.50 -23.85 -10.99
CA SER A 373 24.45 -23.18 -10.10
C SER A 373 24.99 -24.11 -9.01
N ASP A 374 25.92 -23.61 -8.18
CA ASP A 374 26.55 -24.40 -7.12
C ASP A 374 25.61 -24.65 -5.93
N GLY A 375 25.29 -25.93 -5.71
CA GLY A 375 24.44 -26.39 -4.62
C GLY A 375 23.80 -27.74 -4.92
N ARG A 376 22.97 -28.23 -3.99
CA ARG A 376 22.05 -29.36 -4.23
C ARG A 376 20.71 -28.82 -4.70
N THR A 377 20.15 -29.39 -5.75
CA THR A 377 18.80 -29.07 -6.21
C THR A 377 17.81 -29.31 -5.09
N ALA A 378 16.87 -28.38 -4.93
CA ALA A 378 15.84 -28.50 -3.92
C ALA A 378 14.99 -29.75 -4.14
N GLN A 379 14.71 -30.46 -3.06
CA GLN A 379 13.99 -31.73 -3.07
C GLN A 379 13.00 -31.76 -1.90
N TYR A 380 11.79 -32.20 -2.21
CA TYR A 380 10.75 -32.45 -1.23
C TYR A 380 10.47 -33.96 -1.23
N ASN A 381 10.53 -34.61 -0.07
CA ASN A 381 10.21 -36.02 0.05
C ASN A 381 9.17 -36.20 1.14
N CYS A 382 8.03 -36.84 0.83
CA CYS A 382 7.00 -37.12 1.81
C CYS A 382 6.53 -38.57 1.79
N THR A 383 6.13 -39.06 2.96
CA THR A 383 5.51 -40.38 3.13
C THR A 383 4.06 -40.20 3.52
N LEU A 384 3.16 -40.85 2.79
CA LEU A 384 1.71 -40.86 3.02
C LEU A 384 1.25 -42.23 3.54
N ASP A 385 0.18 -42.24 4.34
CA ASP A 385 -0.54 -43.45 4.72
C ASP A 385 -1.36 -44.04 3.55
N GLN A 386 -1.97 -45.20 3.75
CA GLN A 386 -2.80 -45.87 2.74
C GLN A 386 -4.02 -45.07 2.27
N ASN A 387 -4.46 -44.09 3.07
CA ASN A 387 -5.57 -43.17 2.76
C ASN A 387 -5.09 -41.90 2.04
N GLY A 388 -3.78 -41.65 1.97
CA GLY A 388 -3.18 -40.42 1.43
C GLY A 388 -2.91 -39.33 2.49
N GLY A 389 -3.06 -39.63 3.78
CA GLY A 389 -2.72 -38.72 4.87
C GLY A 389 -1.21 -38.59 5.05
N LEU A 390 -0.70 -37.37 5.21
CA LEU A 390 0.74 -37.11 5.41
C LEU A 390 1.23 -37.66 6.77
N LEU A 391 2.24 -38.54 6.74
CA LEU A 391 2.89 -39.06 7.95
C LEU A 391 4.14 -38.24 8.32
N VAL A 392 5.02 -38.00 7.34
CA VAL A 392 6.26 -37.22 7.51
C VAL A 392 6.69 -36.62 6.18
N ALA A 393 7.36 -35.47 6.22
CA ALA A 393 8.02 -34.87 5.07
C ALA A 393 9.40 -34.30 5.44
N CYS A 394 10.30 -34.28 4.46
CA CYS A 394 11.59 -33.60 4.50
C CYS A 394 11.67 -32.66 3.29
N ALA A 395 12.18 -31.44 3.51
CA ALA A 395 12.34 -30.44 2.47
C ALA A 395 13.76 -29.86 2.52
N ASP A 396 14.62 -30.22 1.57
CA ASP A 396 15.87 -29.50 1.33
C ASP A 396 15.59 -28.40 0.31
N MET A 397 15.69 -27.15 0.74
CA MET A 397 15.45 -25.95 -0.07
C MET A 397 16.68 -25.03 -0.07
N SER A 398 17.85 -25.56 0.31
CA SER A 398 19.04 -24.74 0.62
C SER A 398 19.58 -23.91 -0.54
N ILE A 399 19.43 -24.37 -1.79
CA ILE A 399 19.96 -23.66 -2.97
C ILE A 399 19.25 -22.34 -3.28
N ILE A 400 17.91 -22.29 -3.15
CA ILE A 400 17.13 -21.06 -3.41
C ILE A 400 17.22 -20.03 -2.27
N GLU A 401 17.74 -20.47 -1.11
CA GLU A 401 17.99 -19.63 0.06
C GLU A 401 19.33 -18.87 -0.02
N GLN A 402 20.21 -19.25 -0.95
CA GLN A 402 21.42 -18.50 -1.25
C GLN A 402 21.08 -17.14 -1.88
N ASP A 403 21.93 -16.14 -1.68
CA ASP A 403 21.78 -14.84 -2.35
C ASP A 403 22.06 -14.97 -3.85
N PHE A 404 21.20 -14.39 -4.69
CA PHE A 404 21.45 -14.21 -6.13
C PHE A 404 20.78 -12.93 -6.62
N ASN A 405 21.11 -12.49 -7.84
CA ASN A 405 20.57 -11.25 -8.40
C ASN A 405 19.26 -11.51 -9.16
N ILE A 406 18.26 -10.65 -8.95
CA ILE A 406 17.01 -10.63 -9.70
C ILE A 406 16.79 -9.19 -10.12
N SER A 407 17.22 -8.83 -11.33
CA SER A 407 17.13 -7.48 -11.90
C SER A 407 15.93 -7.26 -12.81
N ASP A 408 15.16 -8.33 -13.07
CA ASP A 408 14.06 -8.35 -14.02
C ASP A 408 12.89 -7.45 -13.64
N LYS A 409 12.32 -6.81 -14.66
CA LYS A 409 11.11 -5.98 -14.56
C LYS A 409 9.91 -6.75 -15.08
N ALA A 410 8.74 -6.49 -14.53
CA ALA A 410 7.45 -6.99 -14.97
C ALA A 410 6.32 -6.03 -14.59
N LYS A 411 5.12 -6.22 -15.17
CA LYS A 411 3.93 -5.47 -14.71
C LYS A 411 3.53 -5.90 -13.29
N ILE A 412 3.61 -7.19 -12.99
CA ILE A 412 3.40 -7.80 -11.67
C ILE A 412 4.60 -8.71 -11.36
N ALA A 413 5.21 -8.57 -10.18
CA ALA A 413 6.27 -9.45 -9.72
C ALA A 413 5.84 -10.22 -8.47
N VAL A 414 6.04 -11.54 -8.46
CA VAL A 414 5.70 -12.43 -7.35
C VAL A 414 6.98 -13.07 -6.80
N TYR A 415 7.16 -12.97 -5.48
CA TYR A 415 8.30 -13.58 -4.78
C TYR A 415 7.79 -14.57 -3.73
N ASP A 416 8.34 -15.79 -3.71
CA ASP A 416 8.10 -16.72 -2.60
C ASP A 416 9.01 -16.44 -1.40
N CYS A 417 8.60 -16.86 -0.21
CA CYS A 417 9.41 -16.74 1.01
C CYS A 417 10.51 -17.82 1.15
N ASN A 418 10.72 -18.68 0.15
CA ASN A 418 11.90 -19.55 0.13
C ASN A 418 13.16 -18.76 -0.26
N LEU A 419 13.03 -17.67 -1.03
CA LEU A 419 14.11 -16.74 -1.28
C LEU A 419 14.70 -16.15 0.02
N SER A 420 15.97 -15.72 -0.05
CA SER A 420 16.62 -14.99 1.04
C SER A 420 15.98 -13.59 1.23
N PRO A 421 15.93 -13.04 2.46
CA PRO A 421 15.46 -11.67 2.69
C PRO A 421 16.22 -10.62 1.86
N LYS A 422 17.52 -10.86 1.61
CA LYS A 422 18.41 -9.96 0.87
C LYS A 422 18.20 -10.05 -0.65
N THR A 423 17.95 -11.24 -1.18
CA THR A 423 17.51 -11.44 -2.58
C THR A 423 16.20 -10.70 -2.83
N VAL A 424 15.17 -10.93 -2.00
CA VAL A 424 13.86 -10.25 -2.15
C VAL A 424 14.00 -8.74 -1.98
N SER A 425 14.71 -8.26 -0.96
CA SER A 425 14.89 -6.81 -0.73
C SER A 425 15.53 -6.08 -1.91
N LYS A 426 16.48 -6.72 -2.62
CA LYS A 426 17.05 -6.18 -3.87
C LYS A 426 16.03 -6.21 -5.02
N ALA A 427 15.32 -7.32 -5.19
CA ALA A 427 14.36 -7.51 -6.28
C ALA A 427 13.16 -6.55 -6.21
N LEU A 428 12.69 -6.22 -5.01
CA LEU A 428 11.59 -5.28 -4.76
C LEU A 428 11.84 -3.88 -5.35
N ALA A 429 13.10 -3.46 -5.55
CA ALA A 429 13.43 -2.16 -6.13
C ALA A 429 13.20 -2.10 -7.65
N ASN A 430 13.14 -3.24 -8.35
CA ASN A 430 13.03 -3.30 -9.81
C ASN A 430 11.58 -3.17 -10.31
N ASN A 431 10.60 -3.35 -9.42
CA ASN A 431 9.18 -3.51 -9.74
C ASN A 431 8.32 -2.72 -8.77
N TYR A 432 7.24 -2.09 -9.25
CA TYR A 432 6.33 -1.31 -8.39
C TYR A 432 5.21 -2.16 -7.77
N TYR A 433 4.68 -3.13 -8.51
CA TYR A 433 3.60 -4.01 -8.07
C TYR A 433 4.16 -5.37 -7.60
N ASN A 434 4.78 -5.36 -6.42
CA ASN A 434 5.32 -6.56 -5.81
C ASN A 434 4.26 -7.31 -4.98
N ILE A 435 4.16 -8.61 -5.20
CA ILE A 435 3.37 -9.58 -4.44
C ILE A 435 4.36 -10.50 -3.71
N ILE A 436 4.14 -10.77 -2.42
CA ILE A 436 4.89 -11.82 -1.70
C ILE A 436 3.94 -12.94 -1.30
N GLU A 437 4.32 -14.18 -1.64
CA GLU A 437 3.66 -15.41 -1.18
C GLU A 437 4.41 -16.00 0.03
N PRO A 438 3.78 -16.01 1.22
CA PRO A 438 4.25 -16.79 2.37
C PRO A 438 4.22 -18.30 2.08
N THR A 439 5.25 -19.02 2.53
CA THR A 439 5.46 -20.44 2.19
C THR A 439 5.39 -21.38 3.39
N SER A 440 5.65 -20.88 4.59
CA SER A 440 5.39 -21.58 5.86
C SER A 440 5.51 -20.62 7.04
N HIS A 441 4.96 -21.01 8.19
CA HIS A 441 5.13 -20.29 9.46
C HIS A 441 6.61 -20.08 9.89
N VAL A 442 7.54 -20.91 9.40
CA VAL A 442 8.99 -20.80 9.68
C VAL A 442 9.66 -19.76 8.78
N LYS A 443 9.22 -19.65 7.51
CA LYS A 443 9.84 -18.76 6.52
C LYS A 443 9.14 -17.41 6.40
N ALA A 444 7.84 -17.31 6.69
CA ALA A 444 7.09 -16.05 6.67
C ALA A 444 7.67 -14.94 7.58
N PRO A 445 8.28 -15.22 8.76
CA PRO A 445 9.03 -14.23 9.54
C PRO A 445 10.21 -13.54 8.81
N ARG A 446 10.66 -14.05 7.65
CA ARG A 446 11.68 -13.41 6.82
C ARG A 446 11.27 -12.01 6.35
N LEU A 447 9.97 -11.74 6.20
CA LEU A 447 9.47 -10.40 5.83
C LEU A 447 9.88 -9.36 6.89
N GLY A 448 9.84 -9.69 8.17
CA GLY A 448 10.28 -8.80 9.26
C GLY A 448 11.78 -8.49 9.21
N GLN A 449 12.59 -9.30 8.52
CA GLN A 449 14.03 -9.09 8.35
C GLN A 449 14.35 -8.11 7.21
N MET A 450 13.40 -7.87 6.30
CA MET A 450 13.56 -6.94 5.16
C MET A 450 13.40 -5.48 5.62
N ASN A 451 14.13 -4.55 4.97
CA ASN A 451 13.96 -3.11 5.24
C ASN A 451 12.85 -2.52 4.37
N LEU A 452 11.60 -2.75 4.75
CA LEU A 452 10.42 -2.26 4.02
C LEU A 452 9.99 -0.87 4.51
N GLY A 453 9.70 0.03 3.58
CA GLY A 453 9.04 1.30 3.88
C GLY A 453 7.55 1.13 4.24
N VAL A 454 6.99 2.12 4.94
CA VAL A 454 5.53 2.24 5.15
C VAL A 454 4.88 3.12 4.08
N PHE A 455 3.56 3.00 3.91
CA PHE A 455 2.76 3.79 2.97
C PHE A 455 3.04 5.32 3.11
N PRO A 456 3.23 6.07 2.01
CA PRO A 456 3.08 5.65 0.61
C PRO A 456 4.28 4.89 0.01
N ASN A 457 5.41 4.84 0.73
CA ASN A 457 6.67 4.25 0.28
C ASN A 457 6.73 2.71 0.45
N ASN A 458 5.58 2.04 0.64
CA ASN A 458 5.55 0.59 0.81
C ASN A 458 5.85 -0.13 -0.51
N GLN A 459 6.92 -0.93 -0.50
CA GLN A 459 7.41 -1.64 -1.69
C GLN A 459 6.56 -2.87 -2.03
N VAL A 460 5.87 -3.45 -1.06
CA VAL A 460 5.02 -4.64 -1.24
C VAL A 460 3.56 -4.21 -1.28
N LYS A 461 2.87 -4.52 -2.38
CA LYS A 461 1.49 -4.09 -2.62
C LYS A 461 0.46 -5.15 -2.24
N LEU A 462 0.83 -6.43 -2.23
CA LEU A 462 -0.01 -7.55 -1.79
C LEU A 462 0.79 -8.62 -1.05
N ILE A 463 0.24 -9.15 0.04
CA ILE A 463 0.65 -10.43 0.61
C ILE A 463 -0.55 -11.39 0.73
N THR A 464 -0.28 -12.68 0.61
CA THR A 464 -1.32 -13.75 0.57
C THR A 464 -1.18 -14.80 1.69
N PRO A 465 -1.06 -14.43 2.98
CA PRO A 465 -0.80 -15.36 4.07
C PRO A 465 -1.99 -16.26 4.42
N THR A 466 -1.72 -17.44 4.98
CA THR A 466 -2.66 -18.15 5.88
C THR A 466 -2.79 -17.43 7.24
N VAL A 467 -3.72 -17.82 8.10
CA VAL A 467 -3.89 -17.21 9.44
C VAL A 467 -2.66 -17.44 10.33
N GLU A 468 -2.05 -18.60 10.21
CA GLU A 468 -0.86 -19.02 10.93
C GLU A 468 0.37 -18.23 10.45
N GLU A 469 0.54 -18.06 9.14
CA GLU A 469 1.61 -17.23 8.57
C GLU A 469 1.43 -15.75 8.87
N LEU A 470 0.19 -15.23 8.83
CA LEU A 470 -0.12 -13.84 9.21
C LEU A 470 0.33 -13.57 10.65
N SER A 471 0.11 -14.52 11.56
CA SER A 471 0.56 -14.43 12.95
C SER A 471 2.09 -14.41 13.06
N SER A 472 2.78 -15.27 12.29
CA SER A 472 4.25 -15.33 12.25
C SER A 472 4.89 -14.09 11.63
N ILE A 473 4.29 -13.53 10.56
CA ILE A 473 4.70 -12.26 9.96
C ILE A 473 4.51 -11.15 10.99
N HIS A 474 3.33 -11.02 11.58
CA HIS A 474 3.03 -9.97 12.56
C HIS A 474 4.01 -9.97 13.75
N GLU A 475 4.37 -11.15 14.27
CA GLU A 475 5.38 -11.27 15.34
C GLU A 475 6.73 -10.67 14.91
N SER A 476 7.18 -10.95 13.68
CA SER A 476 8.46 -10.45 13.15
C SER A 476 8.52 -8.94 12.87
N PHE A 477 7.38 -8.23 12.92
CA PHE A 477 7.31 -6.77 12.73
C PHE A 477 7.16 -5.98 14.04
N LYS A 478 7.03 -6.63 15.21
CA LYS A 478 6.75 -5.92 16.47
C LYS A 478 7.74 -4.82 16.83
N ASP A 479 9.02 -5.05 16.59
CA ASP A 479 10.10 -4.09 16.87
C ASP A 479 10.22 -2.98 15.80
N LYS A 480 9.40 -3.05 14.74
CA LYS A 480 9.34 -2.06 13.64
C LYS A 480 8.14 -1.12 13.72
N PHE A 481 7.28 -1.25 14.72
CA PHE A 481 6.12 -0.38 14.89
C PHE A 481 6.52 1.01 15.46
N ASP A 482 7.06 1.84 14.57
CA ASP A 482 7.57 3.19 14.83
C ASP A 482 6.51 4.31 14.66
N ASP A 483 6.96 5.56 14.66
CA ASP A 483 6.07 6.73 14.57
C ASP A 483 5.50 6.94 13.15
N ASP A 484 6.26 6.60 12.10
CA ASP A 484 5.80 6.71 10.69
C ASP A 484 4.74 5.64 10.41
N TRP A 485 4.99 4.41 10.83
CA TRP A 485 4.01 3.32 10.86
C TRP A 485 2.73 3.73 11.60
N PHE A 486 2.86 4.40 12.75
CA PHE A 486 1.71 4.80 13.55
C PHE A 486 0.89 5.91 12.87
N ALA A 487 1.54 6.88 12.22
CA ALA A 487 0.85 7.95 11.50
C ALA A 487 -0.09 7.39 10.41
N VAL A 488 0.37 6.36 9.69
CA VAL A 488 -0.47 5.62 8.74
C VAL A 488 -1.60 4.88 9.47
N LEU A 489 -1.28 4.11 10.52
CA LEU A 489 -2.27 3.31 11.25
C LEU A 489 -3.41 4.14 11.85
N ASP A 490 -3.09 5.27 12.51
CA ASP A 490 -4.12 6.14 13.10
C ASP A 490 -5.01 6.76 12.02
N SER A 491 -4.44 7.07 10.85
CA SER A 491 -5.22 7.57 9.71
C SER A 491 -6.34 6.63 9.30
N LEU A 492 -6.12 5.30 9.38
CA LEU A 492 -7.11 4.30 8.96
C LEU A 492 -8.42 4.34 9.76
N LYS A 493 -8.42 4.87 10.99
CA LYS A 493 -9.58 4.94 11.92
C LYS A 493 -10.34 3.60 12.02
N ALA A 494 -9.59 2.51 12.09
CA ALA A 494 -10.11 1.15 12.07
C ALA A 494 -10.95 0.80 13.31
N ASP A 495 -10.77 1.52 14.43
CA ASP A 495 -11.55 1.35 15.66
C ASP A 495 -13.06 1.52 15.46
N GLN A 496 -13.46 2.37 14.51
CA GLN A 496 -14.86 2.62 14.17
C GLN A 496 -15.59 1.43 13.54
N ILE A 497 -14.87 0.45 12.98
CA ILE A 497 -15.48 -0.72 12.32
C ILE A 497 -15.54 -1.96 13.23
N ARG A 498 -14.97 -1.89 14.43
CA ARG A 498 -14.87 -3.01 15.39
C ARG A 498 -16.12 -3.87 15.49
N ASP A 499 -17.26 -3.24 15.77
CA ASP A 499 -18.50 -3.96 16.08
C ASP A 499 -19.17 -4.59 14.85
N LYS A 500 -18.65 -4.31 13.65
CA LYS A 500 -19.09 -4.87 12.37
C LYS A 500 -18.26 -6.09 11.93
N LEU A 501 -17.10 -6.32 12.55
CA LEU A 501 -16.16 -7.38 12.17
C LEU A 501 -16.65 -8.77 12.61
N ASP A 502 -16.20 -9.81 11.89
CA ASP A 502 -16.48 -11.19 12.27
C ASP A 502 -15.86 -11.53 13.65
N LYS A 503 -16.68 -12.02 14.57
CA LYS A 503 -16.26 -12.27 15.96
C LYS A 503 -15.21 -13.37 16.09
N LYS A 504 -15.26 -14.40 15.24
CA LYS A 504 -14.34 -15.55 15.28
C LYS A 504 -12.95 -15.14 14.78
N LEU A 505 -12.87 -14.39 13.69
CA LEU A 505 -11.61 -13.85 13.17
C LEU A 505 -11.04 -12.75 14.08
N TYR A 506 -11.90 -11.90 14.67
CA TYR A 506 -11.49 -10.90 15.67
C TYR A 506 -10.91 -11.53 16.95
N GLN A 507 -11.52 -12.61 17.46
CA GLN A 507 -11.00 -13.36 18.61
C GLN A 507 -9.66 -14.04 18.33
N LYS A 508 -9.42 -14.47 17.08
CA LYS A 508 -8.12 -14.98 16.62
C LYS A 508 -7.06 -13.91 16.40
N GLY A 509 -7.41 -12.62 16.49
CA GLY A 509 -6.48 -11.51 16.27
C GLY A 509 -6.24 -11.13 14.79
N VAL A 510 -6.91 -11.80 13.84
CA VAL A 510 -6.65 -11.66 12.39
C VAL A 510 -6.78 -10.21 11.92
N PHE A 511 -7.86 -9.52 12.32
CA PHE A 511 -8.07 -8.13 11.91
C PHE A 511 -7.02 -7.20 12.52
N GLN A 512 -6.67 -7.41 13.78
CA GLN A 512 -5.67 -6.63 14.50
C GLN A 512 -4.30 -6.76 13.84
N GLN A 513 -3.88 -8.00 13.55
CA GLN A 513 -2.66 -8.31 12.80
C GLN A 513 -2.67 -7.66 11.42
N CYS A 514 -3.76 -7.79 10.65
CA CYS A 514 -3.88 -7.13 9.34
C CYS A 514 -3.75 -5.60 9.46
N PHE A 515 -4.50 -4.94 10.36
CA PHE A 515 -4.43 -3.48 10.49
C PHE A 515 -3.03 -3.00 10.89
N GLN A 516 -2.33 -3.73 11.77
CA GLN A 516 -0.94 -3.42 12.15
C GLN A 516 0.07 -3.69 11.02
N LEU A 517 -0.28 -4.52 10.03
CA LEU A 517 0.56 -4.83 8.88
C LEU A 517 0.23 -3.98 7.63
N LEU A 518 -0.96 -3.37 7.55
CA LEU A 518 -1.39 -2.53 6.44
C LEU A 518 -0.43 -1.41 6.04
N PRO A 519 0.27 -0.70 6.97
CA PRO A 519 1.24 0.31 6.59
C PRO A 519 2.39 -0.24 5.73
N TYR A 520 2.81 -1.49 5.95
CA TYR A 520 3.85 -2.17 5.14
C TYR A 520 3.28 -2.91 3.93
N PHE A 521 2.05 -3.41 4.05
CA PHE A 521 1.39 -4.26 3.05
C PHE A 521 0.00 -3.71 2.76
N GLN A 522 -0.09 -2.83 1.75
CA GLN A 522 -1.32 -2.10 1.42
C GLN A 522 -2.53 -3.02 1.20
N ASN A 523 -2.33 -4.24 0.70
CA ASN A 523 -3.34 -5.28 0.60
C ASN A 523 -2.86 -6.56 1.28
N ILE A 524 -3.72 -7.15 2.12
CA ILE A 524 -3.48 -8.42 2.82
C ILE A 524 -4.66 -9.34 2.50
N LEU A 525 -4.42 -10.38 1.71
CA LEU A 525 -5.44 -11.32 1.24
C LEU A 525 -5.28 -12.66 1.98
N VAL A 526 -5.91 -12.74 3.15
CA VAL A 526 -5.78 -13.86 4.08
C VAL A 526 -6.54 -15.08 3.56
N LYS A 527 -5.85 -16.20 3.40
CA LYS A 527 -6.42 -17.50 3.04
C LYS A 527 -7.07 -18.15 4.26
N LEU A 528 -8.36 -18.46 4.17
CA LEU A 528 -9.16 -19.09 5.25
C LEU A 528 -9.50 -20.56 4.94
N GLY A 529 -8.82 -21.18 3.97
CA GLY A 529 -9.08 -22.54 3.52
C GLY A 529 -10.50 -22.69 2.99
N LYS A 530 -11.26 -23.65 3.54
CA LYS A 530 -12.66 -23.91 3.16
C LYS A 530 -13.63 -22.75 3.44
N GLU A 531 -13.22 -21.75 4.21
CA GLU A 531 -14.03 -20.55 4.48
C GLU A 531 -13.82 -19.47 3.39
N GLY A 532 -12.90 -19.68 2.44
CA GLY A 532 -12.62 -18.76 1.33
C GLY A 532 -11.45 -17.83 1.65
N VAL A 533 -11.58 -16.54 1.31
CA VAL A 533 -10.53 -15.53 1.52
C VAL A 533 -11.08 -14.22 2.10
N LEU A 534 -10.24 -13.53 2.87
CA LEU A 534 -10.51 -12.21 3.45
C LEU A 534 -9.49 -11.21 2.91
N LEU A 535 -9.95 -10.21 2.16
CA LEU A 535 -9.14 -9.06 1.76
C LEU A 535 -9.25 -7.96 2.83
N VAL A 536 -8.11 -7.46 3.29
CA VAL A 536 -7.99 -6.24 4.09
C VAL A 536 -7.07 -5.29 3.34
N SER A 537 -7.57 -4.09 3.01
CA SER A 537 -6.87 -3.12 2.17
C SER A 537 -6.84 -1.72 2.79
N LEU A 538 -5.70 -1.04 2.67
CA LEU A 538 -5.57 0.40 2.86
C LEU A 538 -6.06 1.10 1.59
N CYS A 539 -6.95 2.08 1.73
CA CYS A 539 -7.49 2.86 0.62
C CYS A 539 -7.54 4.35 0.98
N SER A 540 -6.91 5.19 0.16
CA SER A 540 -6.88 6.65 0.26
C SER A 540 -8.17 7.35 -0.17
N THR A 541 -9.03 6.68 -0.93
CA THR A 541 -10.38 7.16 -1.31
C THR A 541 -11.48 6.25 -0.75
N VAL A 542 -11.40 5.91 0.54
CA VAL A 542 -12.29 4.92 1.19
C VAL A 542 -13.79 5.28 1.09
N ASP A 543 -14.10 6.56 0.91
CA ASP A 543 -15.47 7.05 0.74
C ASP A 543 -16.10 6.67 -0.61
N ASP A 544 -15.30 6.44 -1.66
CA ASP A 544 -15.80 6.08 -3.00
C ASP A 544 -16.42 4.68 -3.03
N TYR A 545 -16.09 3.81 -2.07
CA TYR A 545 -16.79 2.54 -1.81
C TYR A 545 -18.29 2.72 -1.47
N ARG A 546 -18.77 3.95 -1.23
CA ARG A 546 -20.21 4.26 -1.13
C ARG A 546 -20.91 4.22 -2.49
N SER A 547 -20.19 4.51 -3.58
CA SER A 547 -20.71 4.69 -4.94
C SER A 547 -20.64 3.43 -5.79
N ILE A 548 -19.93 2.38 -5.34
CA ILE A 548 -19.77 1.12 -6.08
C ILE A 548 -21.10 0.33 -6.11
N PRO A 549 -21.68 0.05 -7.30
CA PRO A 549 -22.90 -0.74 -7.38
C PRO A 549 -22.64 -2.21 -7.01
N THR A 550 -23.51 -2.75 -6.16
CA THR A 550 -23.42 -4.15 -5.67
C THR A 550 -24.19 -5.13 -6.56
N THR A 551 -24.28 -4.84 -7.86
CA THR A 551 -24.97 -5.66 -8.87
C THR A 551 -24.10 -6.78 -9.45
N SER A 552 -22.77 -6.69 -9.33
CA SER A 552 -21.85 -7.74 -9.77
C SER A 552 -22.12 -9.07 -9.04
N ILE A 553 -22.13 -10.16 -9.80
CA ILE A 553 -22.30 -11.54 -9.30
C ILE A 553 -21.11 -12.03 -8.48
N TYR A 554 -19.93 -11.41 -8.65
CA TYR A 554 -18.68 -11.79 -7.98
C TYR A 554 -18.42 -11.03 -6.66
N LYS A 555 -19.35 -10.15 -6.25
CA LYS A 555 -19.18 -9.28 -5.09
C LYS A 555 -18.88 -10.07 -3.80
N PRO A 556 -18.11 -9.49 -2.87
CA PRO A 556 -17.89 -10.08 -1.56
C PRO A 556 -19.22 -10.23 -0.80
N LYS A 557 -19.30 -11.22 0.09
CA LYS A 557 -20.47 -11.45 0.95
C LYS A 557 -20.72 -10.25 1.87
N TYR A 558 -19.66 -9.56 2.29
CA TYR A 558 -19.74 -8.26 2.93
C TYR A 558 -18.52 -7.41 2.57
N SER A 559 -18.72 -6.09 2.53
CA SER A 559 -17.67 -5.08 2.46
C SER A 559 -17.87 -4.09 3.62
N ILE A 560 -16.87 -3.93 4.47
CA ILE A 560 -16.88 -3.05 5.64
C ILE A 560 -15.77 -2.01 5.44
N ARG A 561 -16.09 -0.74 5.64
CA ARG A 561 -15.15 0.39 5.52
C ARG A 561 -15.16 1.28 6.76
N SER A 562 -14.00 1.81 7.13
CA SER A 562 -13.89 2.91 8.11
C SER A 562 -14.24 4.26 7.47
N SER A 563 -14.28 5.35 8.27
CA SER A 563 -14.35 6.70 7.71
C SER A 563 -13.00 7.23 7.20
N GLY A 564 -11.89 6.67 7.70
CA GLY A 564 -10.55 7.21 7.49
C GLY A 564 -10.32 8.62 8.09
N MET A 565 -9.15 9.17 7.79
CA MET A 565 -8.80 10.59 7.92
C MET A 565 -8.63 11.21 6.54
N LYS A 566 -8.93 12.50 6.37
CA LYS A 566 -8.75 13.19 5.08
C LYS A 566 -7.30 13.09 4.59
N HIS A 567 -7.14 12.73 3.33
CA HIS A 567 -5.85 12.59 2.66
C HIS A 567 -5.99 13.03 1.20
N GLY A 568 -5.36 14.15 0.83
CA GLY A 568 -5.59 14.79 -0.46
C GLY A 568 -7.08 15.11 -0.67
N ASN A 569 -7.63 14.67 -1.81
CA ASN A 569 -9.06 14.80 -2.14
C ASN A 569 -9.93 13.69 -1.51
N GLY A 570 -9.33 12.65 -0.94
CA GLY A 570 -10.02 11.50 -0.37
C GLY A 570 -9.97 11.39 1.14
N SER A 571 -10.28 10.19 1.63
CA SER A 571 -10.21 9.78 3.03
C SER A 571 -9.43 8.47 3.12
N MET A 572 -8.26 8.49 3.76
CA MET A 572 -7.42 7.32 3.97
C MET A 572 -8.00 6.45 5.08
N GLY A 573 -8.58 5.31 4.70
CA GLY A 573 -9.24 4.36 5.58
C GLY A 573 -8.87 2.91 5.26
N VAL A 574 -9.58 1.99 5.91
CA VAL A 574 -9.45 0.55 5.69
C VAL A 574 -10.74 -0.03 5.10
N VAL A 575 -10.57 -0.97 4.17
CA VAL A 575 -11.62 -1.76 3.55
C VAL A 575 -11.41 -3.23 3.89
N VAL A 576 -12.48 -3.91 4.29
CA VAL A 576 -12.49 -5.32 4.68
C VAL A 576 -13.56 -6.04 3.85
N GLU A 577 -13.14 -6.93 2.95
CA GLU A 577 -14.01 -7.66 2.04
C GLU A 577 -13.84 -9.17 2.21
N TYR A 578 -14.94 -9.87 2.48
CA TYR A 578 -14.94 -11.32 2.67
C TYR A 578 -15.56 -12.03 1.47
N PHE A 579 -14.76 -12.88 0.82
CA PHE A 579 -15.17 -13.69 -0.31
C PHE A 579 -15.28 -15.15 0.18
N PRO A 580 -16.50 -15.69 0.36
CA PRO A 580 -16.66 -17.10 0.65
C PRO A 580 -16.13 -17.94 -0.51
N ILE A 581 -15.89 -19.22 -0.26
CA ILE A 581 -15.58 -20.19 -1.30
C ILE A 581 -16.71 -20.20 -2.38
N PRO A 582 -16.39 -20.31 -3.68
CA PRO A 582 -17.40 -20.44 -4.74
C PRO A 582 -18.30 -21.66 -4.51
N SER A 583 -19.57 -21.55 -4.91
CA SER A 583 -20.56 -22.64 -4.78
C SER A 583 -20.13 -23.93 -5.50
N GLU A 584 -19.41 -23.76 -6.61
CA GLU A 584 -18.83 -24.78 -7.46
C GLU A 584 -17.73 -25.58 -6.74
N ASN A 585 -17.16 -25.01 -5.67
CA ASN A 585 -16.09 -25.57 -4.86
C ASN A 585 -16.57 -26.10 -3.48
N GLU A 586 -17.85 -25.97 -3.11
CA GLU A 586 -18.34 -26.38 -1.78
C GLU A 586 -18.28 -27.90 -1.53
N ASN A 587 -18.40 -28.71 -2.59
CA ASN A 587 -18.55 -30.17 -2.52
C ASN A 587 -17.44 -30.92 -3.30
N LEU A 588 -16.23 -30.36 -3.33
CA LEU A 588 -15.08 -30.97 -3.99
C LEU A 588 -14.63 -32.24 -3.25
N SER A 589 -14.41 -33.31 -4.01
CA SER A 589 -13.68 -34.49 -3.53
C SER A 589 -12.19 -34.15 -3.48
N ILE A 590 -11.72 -33.64 -2.34
CA ILE A 590 -10.33 -33.23 -2.17
C ILE A 590 -9.41 -34.46 -2.31
N VAL A 591 -8.50 -34.41 -3.29
CA VAL A 591 -7.46 -35.41 -3.56
C VAL A 591 -6.14 -34.99 -2.95
N SER A 592 -5.79 -33.71 -3.07
CA SER A 592 -4.60 -33.09 -2.48
C SER A 592 -4.92 -31.65 -2.09
N VAL A 593 -4.21 -31.10 -1.11
CA VAL A 593 -4.27 -29.68 -0.73
C VAL A 593 -3.05 -28.87 -1.20
N THR A 594 -2.02 -29.56 -1.69
CA THR A 594 -0.77 -28.95 -2.16
C THR A 594 -1.01 -28.12 -3.42
N GLY A 595 -0.33 -26.97 -3.54
CA GLY A 595 -0.41 -26.12 -4.73
C GLY A 595 -1.72 -25.34 -4.92
N ALA A 596 -2.73 -25.51 -4.06
CA ALA A 596 -4.00 -24.78 -4.18
C ALA A 596 -3.81 -23.27 -3.89
N GLY A 597 -2.95 -22.91 -2.92
CA GLY A 597 -2.53 -21.54 -2.67
C GLY A 597 -1.72 -20.96 -3.83
N ASP A 598 -0.72 -21.71 -4.30
CA ASP A 598 0.14 -21.36 -5.43
C ASP A 598 -0.67 -21.10 -6.71
N THR A 599 -1.67 -21.95 -6.98
CA THR A 599 -2.59 -21.80 -8.12
C THR A 599 -3.47 -20.56 -7.98
N PHE A 600 -3.98 -20.28 -6.77
CA PHE A 600 -4.72 -19.05 -6.48
C PHE A 600 -3.88 -17.81 -6.79
N VAL A 601 -2.63 -17.76 -6.31
CA VAL A 601 -1.73 -16.62 -6.50
C VAL A 601 -1.30 -16.49 -7.97
N GLY A 602 -0.96 -17.58 -8.65
CA GLY A 602 -0.57 -17.56 -10.07
C GLY A 602 -1.68 -17.06 -10.99
N TYR A 603 -2.92 -17.50 -10.76
CA TYR A 603 -4.10 -16.96 -11.46
C TYR A 603 -4.29 -15.47 -11.17
N LEU A 604 -4.21 -15.07 -9.89
CA LEU A 604 -4.43 -13.70 -9.46
C LEU A 604 -3.38 -12.73 -10.03
N ALA A 605 -2.10 -13.11 -10.00
CA ALA A 605 -1.00 -12.33 -10.55
C ALA A 605 -1.14 -12.10 -12.07
N ALA A 606 -1.57 -13.12 -12.81
CA ALA A 606 -1.86 -12.98 -14.23
C ALA A 606 -3.01 -11.99 -14.49
N LYS A 607 -4.15 -12.12 -13.80
CA LYS A 607 -5.26 -11.16 -13.94
C LYS A 607 -4.89 -9.74 -13.51
N LEU A 608 -4.06 -9.59 -12.48
CA LEU A 608 -3.53 -8.30 -12.04
C LEU A 608 -2.62 -7.62 -13.08
N SER A 609 -1.98 -8.39 -13.97
CA SER A 609 -1.19 -7.84 -15.09
C SER A 609 -2.03 -7.30 -16.25
N GLU A 610 -3.33 -7.62 -16.27
CA GLU A 610 -4.33 -7.12 -17.21
C GLU A 610 -5.17 -5.99 -16.61
N THR A 611 -5.76 -6.22 -15.42
CA THR A 611 -6.63 -5.29 -14.70
C THR A 611 -6.15 -5.09 -13.27
N ASN A 612 -5.18 -4.20 -13.11
CA ASN A 612 -4.53 -3.95 -11.83
C ASN A 612 -5.44 -3.16 -10.87
N TRP A 613 -5.71 -3.75 -9.72
CA TRP A 613 -6.49 -3.16 -8.62
C TRP A 613 -5.67 -2.96 -7.34
N LEU A 614 -4.34 -3.15 -7.40
CA LEU A 614 -3.44 -2.96 -6.26
C LEU A 614 -3.21 -1.49 -5.88
N ASN A 615 -3.78 -0.54 -6.62
CA ASN A 615 -3.70 0.88 -6.28
C ASN A 615 -4.49 1.22 -5.02
N HIS A 616 -4.09 2.31 -4.36
CA HIS A 616 -4.66 2.78 -3.09
C HIS A 616 -5.83 3.74 -3.31
N GLU A 617 -6.11 4.14 -4.54
CA GLU A 617 -7.27 4.91 -4.97
C GLU A 617 -8.24 3.99 -5.72
N ILE A 618 -9.54 4.27 -5.67
CA ILE A 618 -10.49 3.70 -6.62
C ILE A 618 -10.45 4.56 -7.89
N GLU A 619 -9.93 4.01 -8.98
CA GLU A 619 -9.93 4.71 -10.28
C GLU A 619 -11.29 4.59 -10.99
N SER A 620 -11.97 3.44 -10.86
CA SER A 620 -13.26 3.21 -11.50
C SER A 620 -14.07 2.07 -10.85
N VAL A 621 -15.36 1.96 -11.21
CA VAL A 621 -16.23 0.84 -10.78
C VAL A 621 -15.75 -0.48 -11.39
N GLU A 622 -15.31 -0.45 -12.64
CA GLU A 622 -14.79 -1.58 -13.40
C GLU A 622 -13.54 -2.17 -12.74
N GLN A 623 -12.65 -1.34 -12.19
CA GLN A 623 -11.48 -1.80 -11.41
C GLN A 623 -11.92 -2.60 -10.16
N VAL A 624 -12.94 -2.13 -9.43
CA VAL A 624 -13.47 -2.82 -8.25
C VAL A 624 -14.21 -4.11 -8.63
N TRP A 625 -14.93 -4.13 -9.76
CA TRP A 625 -15.56 -5.35 -10.26
C TRP A 625 -14.53 -6.38 -10.78
N ALA A 626 -13.48 -5.94 -11.46
CA ALA A 626 -12.37 -6.78 -11.89
C ALA A 626 -11.61 -7.39 -10.69
N LYS A 627 -11.43 -6.63 -9.61
CA LYS A 627 -10.95 -7.17 -8.32
C LYS A 627 -11.82 -8.32 -7.83
N TRP A 628 -13.13 -8.08 -7.69
CA TRP A 628 -14.08 -9.10 -7.21
C TRP A 628 -14.08 -10.36 -8.09
N GLU A 629 -14.10 -10.18 -9.41
CA GLU A 629 -14.01 -11.28 -10.39
C GLU A 629 -12.70 -12.06 -10.29
N SER A 630 -11.56 -11.36 -10.24
CA SER A 630 -10.24 -12.01 -10.20
C SER A 630 -10.05 -12.85 -8.92
N ILE A 631 -10.52 -12.37 -7.77
CA ILE A 631 -10.50 -13.12 -6.50
C ILE A 631 -11.44 -14.32 -6.57
N TYR A 632 -12.66 -14.17 -7.09
CA TYR A 632 -13.61 -15.29 -7.25
C TYR A 632 -13.05 -16.39 -8.19
N LYS A 633 -12.51 -16.00 -9.35
CA LYS A 633 -11.94 -16.95 -10.32
C LYS A 633 -10.62 -17.56 -9.83
N ALA A 634 -9.82 -16.86 -9.03
CA ALA A 634 -8.64 -17.43 -8.36
C ALA A 634 -9.05 -18.56 -7.37
N GLN A 635 -10.15 -18.38 -6.62
CA GLN A 635 -10.69 -19.46 -5.77
C GLN A 635 -11.15 -20.66 -6.60
N LEU A 636 -11.80 -20.44 -7.75
CA LEU A 636 -12.17 -21.54 -8.67
C LEU A 636 -10.93 -22.28 -9.18
N ALA A 637 -9.87 -21.56 -9.58
CA ALA A 637 -8.61 -22.16 -10.04
C ALA A 637 -7.98 -23.06 -8.96
N ALA A 638 -7.94 -22.60 -7.69
CA ALA A 638 -7.50 -23.42 -6.56
C ALA A 638 -8.31 -24.72 -6.41
N GLY A 639 -9.64 -24.65 -6.56
CA GLY A 639 -10.53 -25.82 -6.49
C GLY A 639 -10.29 -26.88 -7.57
N LEU A 640 -9.80 -26.47 -8.75
CA LEU A 640 -9.39 -27.41 -9.81
C LEU A 640 -8.15 -28.21 -9.40
N THR A 641 -7.18 -27.57 -8.73
CA THR A 641 -6.00 -28.25 -8.18
C THR A 641 -6.39 -29.25 -7.08
N LEU A 642 -7.33 -28.87 -6.19
CA LEU A 642 -7.81 -29.73 -5.10
C LEU A 642 -8.45 -31.05 -5.57
N THR A 643 -8.96 -31.14 -6.80
CA THR A 643 -9.76 -32.29 -7.29
C THR A 643 -9.06 -33.16 -8.33
N SER A 644 -7.79 -32.90 -8.66
CA SER A 644 -7.06 -33.69 -9.64
C SER A 644 -6.14 -34.72 -8.99
N ASN A 645 -6.19 -35.96 -9.49
CA ASN A 645 -5.06 -36.90 -9.40
C ASN A 645 -3.97 -36.40 -10.37
N GLU A 646 -3.29 -35.32 -9.97
CA GLU A 646 -2.14 -34.65 -10.59
C GLU A 646 -2.34 -33.97 -11.97
N ALA A 647 -2.96 -34.61 -12.97
CA ALA A 647 -2.80 -34.16 -14.37
C ALA A 647 -4.06 -34.24 -15.28
N LYS A 648 -5.14 -33.49 -14.99
CA LYS A 648 -6.35 -33.43 -15.86
C LYS A 648 -6.87 -32.04 -16.26
N ILE A 649 -6.05 -31.00 -16.06
CA ILE A 649 -6.29 -29.64 -16.58
C ILE A 649 -6.25 -29.61 -18.13
N ILE A 650 -5.37 -30.42 -18.72
CA ILE A 650 -4.97 -30.42 -20.15
C ILE A 650 -6.15 -30.48 -21.14
N ASN A 651 -7.21 -31.25 -20.83
CA ASN A 651 -8.38 -31.39 -21.71
C ASN A 651 -9.58 -30.51 -21.32
N LYS A 652 -9.58 -29.89 -20.13
CA LYS A 652 -10.70 -29.06 -19.66
C LYS A 652 -10.53 -27.58 -20.01
N LEU A 653 -9.29 -27.06 -19.98
CA LEU A 653 -9.02 -25.67 -20.38
C LEU A 653 -9.15 -25.44 -21.89
N LYS A 654 -8.70 -26.39 -22.74
CA LYS A 654 -8.92 -26.31 -24.20
C LYS A 654 -10.40 -26.16 -24.56
N LYS A 655 -11.27 -26.93 -23.91
CA LYS A 655 -12.72 -26.88 -24.12
C LYS A 655 -13.39 -25.59 -23.63
N ASN A 656 -12.78 -24.85 -22.70
CA ASN A 656 -13.32 -23.56 -22.26
C ASN A 656 -12.95 -22.42 -23.23
N ARG A 657 -11.71 -22.37 -23.76
CA ARG A 657 -11.33 -21.42 -24.84
C ARG A 657 -12.24 -21.59 -26.07
N GLU A 658 -12.62 -22.82 -26.44
CA GLU A 658 -13.54 -23.09 -27.58
C GLU A 658 -15.00 -22.68 -27.33
N ASN A 659 -15.46 -22.68 -26.07
CA ASN A 659 -16.84 -22.31 -25.72
C ASN A 659 -17.03 -20.79 -25.53
N GLU A 660 -16.01 -20.08 -25.04
CA GLU A 660 -16.03 -18.63 -24.89
C GLU A 660 -15.94 -17.91 -26.25
N MET A 661 -15.28 -18.49 -27.26
CA MET A 661 -15.28 -17.95 -28.64
C MET A 661 -16.56 -18.20 -29.44
N ASN A 662 -17.48 -19.07 -29.00
CA ASN A 662 -18.67 -19.47 -29.76
C ASN A 662 -20.02 -18.98 -29.17
N SER A 663 -20.02 -18.26 -28.04
CA SER A 663 -21.26 -17.85 -27.35
C SER A 663 -21.71 -16.42 -27.65
N GLY A 664 -22.06 -16.18 -28.92
CA GLY A 664 -22.99 -15.10 -29.26
C GLY A 664 -24.35 -15.31 -28.56
N THR A 665 -24.92 -14.24 -28.01
CA THR A 665 -26.11 -14.28 -27.15
C THR A 665 -27.40 -14.69 -27.89
N GLU A 666 -28.15 -15.69 -27.38
CA GLU A 666 -29.51 -15.52 -26.81
C GLU A 666 -30.29 -16.84 -26.58
N LYS A 667 -31.16 -16.84 -25.55
CA LYS A 667 -32.44 -17.60 -25.42
C LYS A 667 -32.46 -19.12 -25.69
N ASN A 668 -32.44 -19.92 -24.62
CA ASN A 668 -33.69 -20.49 -24.04
C ASN A 668 -33.42 -21.45 -22.87
N ASN A 669 -34.12 -21.24 -21.76
CA ASN A 669 -33.90 -21.98 -20.51
C ASN A 669 -35.05 -22.94 -20.20
N SER A 670 -35.05 -24.14 -20.81
CA SER A 670 -35.74 -25.35 -20.32
C SER A 670 -35.30 -26.58 -21.13
N TYR A 671 -35.60 -27.79 -20.65
CA TYR A 671 -35.24 -29.08 -21.28
C TYR A 671 -33.74 -29.45 -21.34
N SER A 672 -33.14 -29.75 -20.19
CA SER A 672 -32.06 -30.77 -20.09
C SER A 672 -31.89 -31.44 -18.71
N ILE A 673 -32.48 -30.89 -17.65
CA ILE A 673 -32.45 -31.46 -16.28
C ILE A 673 -33.21 -32.83 -16.17
N LYS A 674 -33.84 -33.32 -17.24
CA LYS A 674 -34.70 -34.52 -17.21
C LYS A 674 -34.02 -35.85 -17.61
N LEU A 675 -32.78 -35.87 -18.09
CA LEU A 675 -32.12 -37.12 -18.55
C LEU A 675 -31.06 -37.73 -17.60
N LEU A 676 -30.65 -37.03 -16.54
CA LEU A 676 -29.62 -37.50 -15.60
C LEU A 676 -30.15 -38.23 -14.35
N LYS A 677 -31.46 -38.45 -14.22
CA LYS A 677 -32.11 -39.06 -13.04
C LYS A 677 -32.40 -40.57 -13.13
N LYS A 678 -31.81 -41.32 -14.07
CA LYS A 678 -32.19 -42.73 -14.31
C LYS A 678 -31.10 -43.81 -14.24
N THR A 679 -29.86 -43.49 -13.84
CA THR A 679 -28.75 -44.48 -13.83
C THR A 679 -27.93 -44.52 -12.53
N VAL A 680 -28.52 -44.18 -11.38
CA VAL A 680 -27.92 -44.45 -10.05
C VAL A 680 -28.95 -45.13 -9.15
N GLN A 681 -29.30 -46.38 -9.48
CA GLN A 681 -30.20 -47.19 -8.65
C GLN A 681 -29.93 -48.70 -8.79
N LYS A 682 -28.77 -49.18 -8.31
CA LYS A 682 -28.60 -50.57 -7.82
C LYS A 682 -27.26 -50.79 -7.09
N LYS A 683 -27.38 -51.02 -5.77
CA LYS A 683 -26.49 -51.75 -4.82
C LYS A 683 -26.20 -50.98 -3.50
N LYS A 684 -27.22 -50.85 -2.66
CA LYS A 684 -27.14 -51.24 -1.22
C LYS A 684 -27.53 -52.74 -1.18
N LYS A 685 -27.07 -53.60 -0.28
CA LYS A 685 -27.21 -53.56 1.19
C LYS A 685 -26.47 -54.77 1.83
N VAL A 686 -26.32 -54.72 3.17
CA VAL A 686 -26.20 -55.78 4.22
C VAL A 686 -25.17 -55.24 5.24
N GLN A 687 -25.57 -54.56 6.33
CA GLN A 687 -26.16 -55.06 7.61
C GLN A 687 -25.15 -55.90 8.45
N GLU A 688 -25.14 -55.97 9.79
CA GLU A 688 -25.55 -55.14 10.97
C GLU A 688 -25.13 -55.96 12.23
N SER A 689 -24.99 -55.50 13.48
CA SER A 689 -25.07 -54.21 14.20
C SER A 689 -24.38 -54.34 15.58
N ASN A 690 -24.17 -53.25 16.36
CA ASN A 690 -24.67 -53.10 17.75
C ASN A 690 -24.11 -51.90 18.56
N TYR A 691 -24.98 -51.36 19.43
CA TYR A 691 -24.73 -50.43 20.55
C TYR A 691 -24.02 -51.18 21.72
N ASN A 692 -23.36 -50.61 22.75
CA ASN A 692 -23.73 -49.50 23.64
C ASN A 692 -22.66 -49.22 24.76
N HIS A 693 -22.60 -47.98 25.26
CA HIS A 693 -22.34 -47.52 26.66
C HIS A 693 -21.02 -47.72 27.48
N ASN A 694 -20.68 -46.62 28.22
CA ASN A 694 -20.08 -46.48 29.57
C ASN A 694 -18.54 -46.42 29.86
N MET A 695 -18.07 -45.18 30.12
CA MET A 695 -17.54 -44.64 31.40
C MET A 695 -16.47 -45.34 32.30
N PHE A 696 -15.43 -44.52 32.63
CA PHE A 696 -14.69 -44.34 33.91
C PHE A 696 -13.51 -45.23 34.41
N ARG A 697 -12.36 -44.54 34.70
CA ARG A 697 -11.29 -44.75 35.74
C ARG A 697 -10.45 -46.06 35.65
N TYR A 698 -9.18 -46.21 36.08
CA TYR A 698 -8.20 -45.56 37.00
C TYR A 698 -6.78 -45.51 36.33
N LEU A 699 -5.81 -44.59 36.50
CA LEU A 699 -5.04 -44.03 37.65
C LEU A 699 -3.81 -44.84 38.19
N ARG A 700 -2.60 -44.20 38.19
CA ARG A 700 -1.39 -44.40 39.05
C ARG A 700 -0.51 -45.65 38.84
N TYR A 701 0.82 -45.71 39.10
CA TYR A 701 1.92 -44.80 39.60
C TYR A 701 3.19 -45.10 38.72
N SER A 702 4.39 -44.47 38.76
CA SER A 702 5.21 -43.86 39.83
C SER A 702 6.32 -42.89 39.32
N ARG A 703 6.81 -42.02 40.24
CA ARG A 703 8.11 -41.28 40.27
C ARG A 703 8.88 -41.80 41.53
N PRO A 704 10.16 -41.43 41.89
CA PRO A 704 10.94 -40.22 41.53
C PRO A 704 12.50 -40.31 41.39
N ALA A 705 13.14 -39.17 41.01
CA ALA A 705 14.51 -38.68 41.30
C ALA A 705 15.75 -39.50 40.78
N LEU A 706 16.98 -38.97 40.56
CA LEU A 706 17.66 -37.65 40.67
C LEU A 706 18.41 -37.35 39.32
N ALA A 707 18.45 -36.13 38.76
CA ALA A 707 19.38 -34.99 38.96
C ALA A 707 20.86 -35.19 38.53
N LEU A 708 21.37 -34.41 37.56
CA LEU A 708 22.53 -33.48 37.60
C LEU A 708 23.00 -32.99 36.19
N THR A 709 23.69 -31.85 36.17
CA THR A 709 24.52 -31.24 35.09
C THR A 709 23.87 -30.81 33.77
N ALA A 710 23.37 -29.57 33.77
CA ALA A 710 23.50 -28.66 32.61
C ALA A 710 24.45 -27.51 33.03
N LEU A 711 25.55 -27.32 32.29
CA LEU A 711 26.56 -26.30 32.56
C LEU A 711 26.28 -25.06 31.70
N PHE A 712 25.91 -23.95 32.36
CA PHE A 712 25.82 -22.65 31.72
C PHE A 712 27.22 -22.07 31.49
N VAL A 713 27.46 -21.49 30.32
CA VAL A 713 28.54 -20.50 30.11
C VAL A 713 27.89 -19.17 29.77
N THR A 714 27.81 -18.30 30.77
CA THR A 714 27.47 -16.88 30.59
C THR A 714 28.72 -16.09 30.19
N PRO A 715 28.61 -15.09 29.30
CA PRO A 715 29.65 -14.08 29.17
C PRO A 715 29.62 -13.18 30.40
N LEU A 716 30.79 -12.99 31.01
CA LEU A 716 30.99 -12.09 32.15
C LEU A 716 30.78 -10.63 31.75
N PHE A 717 29.75 -10.00 32.31
CA PHE A 717 29.84 -8.61 32.76
C PHE A 717 29.18 -8.52 34.14
N GLN A 718 29.97 -8.19 35.15
CA GLN A 718 29.45 -7.96 36.50
C GLN A 718 28.54 -6.73 36.48
N PRO A 719 27.30 -6.80 37.00
CA PRO A 719 26.71 -5.59 37.54
C PRO A 719 27.57 -5.18 38.72
N GLN A 720 28.11 -3.96 38.69
CA GLN A 720 28.49 -3.28 39.91
C GLN A 720 27.31 -3.35 40.87
N ILE A 721 27.58 -3.55 42.17
CA ILE A 721 26.56 -3.52 43.21
C ILE A 721 26.05 -2.08 43.31
N PHE A 722 25.03 -1.76 42.51
CA PHE A 722 24.25 -0.54 42.66
C PHE A 722 23.31 -0.74 43.83
N SER A 723 23.61 -0.03 44.91
CA SER A 723 22.73 0.17 46.06
C SER A 723 21.33 0.62 45.64
N GLU A 724 20.31 -0.04 46.17
CA GLU A 724 18.92 0.45 46.35
C GLU A 724 18.37 1.36 45.24
N VAL A 725 18.15 0.82 44.05
CA VAL A 725 17.46 1.56 42.98
C VAL A 725 15.93 1.48 43.20
N ASN A 726 15.38 2.48 43.89
CA ASN A 726 13.93 2.70 44.07
C ASN A 726 13.22 3.11 42.76
N GLN A 727 13.33 2.29 41.70
CA GLN A 727 12.70 2.53 40.40
C GLN A 727 12.20 1.24 39.73
N ILE A 728 11.13 1.35 38.95
CA ILE A 728 10.39 0.25 38.33
C ILE A 728 10.27 0.47 36.81
N VAL A 729 10.65 -0.54 36.03
CA VAL A 729 10.50 -0.53 34.56
C VAL A 729 9.06 -0.90 34.20
N VAL A 730 8.32 0.05 33.62
CA VAL A 730 6.94 -0.18 33.17
C VAL A 730 6.89 -0.72 31.73
N ASP A 731 7.82 -0.28 30.89
CA ASP A 731 8.02 -0.71 29.50
C ASP A 731 9.48 -0.40 29.11
N SER A 732 10.11 -1.23 28.28
CA SER A 732 11.53 -1.04 27.87
C SER A 732 11.76 0.25 27.08
N SER A 733 10.72 0.82 26.48
CA SER A 733 10.80 2.09 25.75
C SER A 733 10.77 3.34 26.64
N LEU A 734 10.47 3.20 27.93
CA LEU A 734 10.22 4.29 28.86
C LEU A 734 11.32 4.43 29.93
N THR A 735 11.54 5.66 30.39
CA THR A 735 12.31 5.90 31.63
C THR A 735 11.63 5.22 32.82
N PRO A 736 12.36 4.51 33.70
CA PRO A 736 11.80 3.91 34.91
C PRO A 736 11.00 4.89 35.78
N PHE A 737 9.99 4.36 36.45
CA PHE A 737 9.10 5.10 37.35
C PHE A 737 9.63 4.96 38.78
N PRO A 738 9.77 6.04 39.56
CA PRO A 738 10.27 5.94 40.92
C PRO A 738 9.27 5.20 41.81
N ALA A 739 9.75 4.51 42.84
CA ALA A 739 8.90 3.89 43.85
C ALA A 739 8.25 4.93 44.78
N GLU A 740 8.84 6.11 44.92
CA GLU A 740 8.37 7.22 45.75
C GLU A 740 8.50 8.56 45.01
N ILE A 741 7.55 9.47 45.24
CA ILE A 741 7.58 10.86 44.79
C ILE A 741 7.43 11.74 46.03
N LYS A 742 8.44 12.55 46.34
CA LYS A 742 8.43 13.39 47.54
C LYS A 742 7.70 14.71 47.35
N LYS A 743 7.17 15.23 48.44
CA LYS A 743 6.52 16.53 48.55
C LYS A 743 7.47 17.63 48.06
N SER A 744 6.93 18.61 47.34
CA SER A 744 7.73 19.68 46.73
C SER A 744 6.90 20.95 46.54
N THR A 745 7.45 21.94 45.82
CA THR A 745 6.68 23.08 45.27
C THR A 745 5.60 22.67 44.26
N HIS A 746 5.56 21.39 43.88
CA HIS A 746 4.74 20.88 42.79
C HIS A 746 3.73 19.79 43.19
N PHE A 747 3.97 19.13 44.33
CA PHE A 747 3.13 18.07 44.90
C PHE A 747 2.89 18.36 46.38
N GLU A 748 1.65 18.23 46.84
CA GLU A 748 1.25 18.63 48.20
C GLU A 748 1.63 17.59 49.27
N ASN A 749 1.91 16.36 48.85
CA ASN A 749 2.13 15.19 49.71
C ASN A 749 3.34 14.36 49.24
N ASP A 750 3.87 13.54 50.14
CA ASP A 750 4.75 12.42 49.79
C ASP A 750 3.89 11.23 49.32
N PHE A 751 4.31 10.57 48.24
CA PHE A 751 3.54 9.59 47.50
C PHE A 751 4.35 8.30 47.28
N LYS A 752 3.76 7.14 47.60
CA LYS A 752 4.34 5.81 47.35
C LYS A 752 3.62 5.14 46.17
N LEU A 753 4.37 4.47 45.29
CA LEU A 753 3.79 3.75 44.15
C LEU A 753 2.89 2.62 44.64
N LEU A 754 1.64 2.63 44.18
CA LEU A 754 0.63 1.62 44.45
C LEU A 754 0.54 0.59 43.31
N GLY A 755 0.73 1.02 42.07
CA GLY A 755 0.74 0.11 40.93
C GLY A 755 1.12 0.80 39.61
N HIS A 756 1.46 -0.01 38.61
CA HIS A 756 1.87 0.48 37.30
C HIS A 756 1.35 -0.42 36.16
N GLY A 757 1.33 0.10 34.94
CA GLY A 757 0.91 -0.65 33.77
C GLY A 757 0.97 0.14 32.47
N MET A 758 0.50 -0.47 31.40
CA MET A 758 0.44 0.13 30.06
C MET A 758 -1.00 0.42 29.65
N ARG A 759 -1.27 1.65 29.18
CA ARG A 759 -2.51 1.94 28.43
C ARG A 759 -2.30 1.58 26.98
N SER A 760 -3.23 0.82 26.42
CA SER A 760 -3.27 0.51 24.99
C SER A 760 -4.64 0.83 24.36
N VAL A 761 -4.66 1.17 23.08
CA VAL A 761 -5.88 1.24 22.26
C VAL A 761 -6.42 -0.17 22.10
N THR A 762 -7.45 -0.51 22.87
CA THR A 762 -7.96 -1.88 23.08
C THR A 762 -8.38 -2.61 21.81
N PHE A 763 -8.63 -1.90 20.70
CA PHE A 763 -9.00 -2.50 19.42
C PHE A 763 -7.80 -3.00 18.60
N VAL A 764 -6.68 -2.26 18.61
CA VAL A 764 -5.45 -2.58 17.84
C VAL A 764 -4.30 -2.99 18.78
N SER A 765 -4.61 -3.28 20.05
CA SER A 765 -3.66 -3.66 21.12
C SER A 765 -2.45 -2.72 21.29
N PHE A 766 -2.58 -1.45 20.87
CA PHE A 766 -1.44 -0.59 20.62
C PHE A 766 -1.12 0.39 21.77
N LYS A 767 0.14 0.43 22.22
CA LYS A 767 0.61 1.17 23.41
C LYS A 767 0.50 2.70 23.24
N VAL A 768 -0.05 3.38 24.24
CA VAL A 768 -0.27 4.84 24.26
C VAL A 768 0.64 5.53 25.28
N TYR A 769 0.61 5.09 26.53
CA TYR A 769 1.48 5.59 27.60
C TYR A 769 1.69 4.52 28.67
N GLY A 770 2.83 4.60 29.35
CA GLY A 770 3.02 3.98 30.65
C GLY A 770 2.34 4.81 31.73
N VAL A 771 1.74 4.15 32.71
CA VAL A 771 1.05 4.77 33.84
C VAL A 771 1.55 4.17 35.14
N GLY A 772 1.84 5.04 36.09
CA GLY A 772 2.10 4.68 37.49
C GLY A 772 1.13 5.46 38.36
N LEU A 773 0.51 4.77 39.30
CA LEU A 773 -0.45 5.32 40.25
C LEU A 773 0.11 5.19 41.66
N TYR A 774 0.03 6.28 42.41
CA TYR A 774 0.64 6.46 43.72
C TYR A 774 -0.43 6.86 44.74
N ILE A 775 -0.23 6.45 45.99
CA ILE A 775 -1.05 6.83 47.16
C ILE A 775 -0.23 7.74 48.08
N ALA A 776 -0.85 8.75 48.69
CA ALA A 776 -0.15 9.60 49.64
C ALA A 776 0.23 8.81 50.90
N GLU A 777 1.50 8.89 51.32
CA GLU A 777 2.05 8.12 52.44
C GLU A 777 1.25 8.33 53.74
N LYS A 778 0.82 9.57 54.00
CA LYS A 778 -0.01 9.96 55.14
C LYS A 778 -1.38 9.26 55.20
N ASP A 779 -1.92 8.87 54.05
CA ASP A 779 -3.28 8.31 53.92
C ASP A 779 -3.28 6.77 53.88
N ILE A 780 -2.11 6.12 53.80
CA ILE A 780 -1.98 4.65 53.82
C ILE A 780 -2.74 4.03 55.02
N PRO A 781 -2.56 4.48 56.29
CA PRO A 781 -3.30 3.89 57.42
C PRO A 781 -4.82 4.01 57.31
N LYS A 782 -5.30 5.05 56.61
CA LYS A 782 -6.72 5.28 56.34
C LYS A 782 -7.23 4.31 55.26
N ALA A 783 -6.45 4.12 54.20
CA ALA A 783 -6.73 3.19 53.13
C ALA A 783 -6.74 1.73 53.61
N SER A 784 -5.70 1.26 54.33
CA SER A 784 -5.63 -0.13 54.83
C SER A 784 -6.82 -0.46 55.74
N LYS A 785 -7.29 0.50 56.57
CA LYS A 785 -8.49 0.33 57.39
C LYS A 785 -9.77 0.14 56.56
N ILE A 786 -9.93 0.89 55.47
CA ILE A 786 -11.07 0.77 54.55
C ILE A 786 -11.00 -0.56 53.80
N LEU A 787 -9.84 -0.93 53.28
CA LEU A 787 -9.59 -2.17 52.54
C LEU A 787 -9.84 -3.41 53.41
N THR A 788 -9.38 -3.40 54.67
CA THR A 788 -9.65 -4.47 55.65
C THR A 788 -11.16 -4.71 55.82
N SER A 789 -11.97 -3.64 55.83
CA SER A 789 -13.43 -3.76 55.98
C SER A 789 -14.16 -4.26 54.72
N LEU A 790 -13.45 -4.40 53.59
CA LEU A 790 -14.00 -4.75 52.27
C LEU A 790 -13.12 -5.81 51.56
N SER A 791 -12.48 -6.67 52.33
CA SER A 791 -11.55 -7.69 51.83
C SER A 791 -12.16 -8.54 50.71
N GLY A 792 -11.38 -8.80 49.65
CA GLY A 792 -11.81 -9.50 48.43
C GLY A 792 -12.64 -8.67 47.44
N GLN A 793 -13.30 -7.57 47.86
CA GLN A 793 -14.13 -6.77 46.96
C GLN A 793 -13.29 -5.96 45.94
N ILE A 794 -12.02 -5.69 46.25
CA ILE A 794 -11.10 -4.97 45.36
C ILE A 794 -10.65 -5.81 44.15
N GLU A 795 -10.69 -7.15 44.26
CA GLU A 795 -10.34 -8.06 43.16
C GLU A 795 -11.47 -8.16 42.11
N ASP A 796 -12.73 -8.05 42.53
CA ASP A 796 -13.89 -8.11 41.65
C ASP A 796 -14.03 -6.80 40.82
N PRO A 797 -14.09 -6.87 39.47
CA PRO A 797 -14.16 -5.68 38.63
C PRO A 797 -15.42 -4.81 38.82
N VAL A 798 -16.50 -5.34 39.41
CA VAL A 798 -17.74 -4.60 39.66
C VAL A 798 -17.76 -4.05 41.09
N GLN A 799 -17.36 -4.83 42.08
CA GLN A 799 -17.36 -4.42 43.50
C GLN A 799 -16.21 -3.44 43.81
N SER A 800 -15.07 -3.54 43.13
CA SER A 800 -13.92 -2.63 43.27
C SER A 800 -14.29 -1.15 43.08
N VAL A 801 -15.33 -0.85 42.29
CA VAL A 801 -15.88 0.50 42.13
C VAL A 801 -16.33 1.08 43.48
N GLN A 802 -17.02 0.29 44.31
CA GLN A 802 -17.49 0.72 45.63
C GLN A 802 -16.34 0.91 46.63
N VAL A 803 -15.29 0.10 46.51
CA VAL A 803 -14.08 0.22 47.36
C VAL A 803 -13.35 1.53 47.03
N VAL A 804 -13.14 1.82 45.75
CA VAL A 804 -12.47 3.06 45.31
C VAL A 804 -13.33 4.29 45.60
N GLU A 805 -14.65 4.23 45.44
CA GLU A 805 -15.54 5.31 45.87
C GLU A 805 -15.37 5.61 47.36
N LYS A 806 -15.34 4.60 48.24
CA LYS A 806 -15.12 4.80 49.67
C LYS A 806 -13.74 5.38 50.01
N LEU A 807 -12.69 5.02 49.28
CA LEU A 807 -11.36 5.63 49.46
C LEU A 807 -11.40 7.12 49.12
N LEU A 808 -12.04 7.49 48.01
CA LEU A 808 -12.19 8.88 47.57
C LEU A 808 -13.15 9.70 48.47
N ASP A 809 -14.25 9.09 48.95
CA ASP A 809 -15.18 9.69 49.92
C ASP A 809 -14.53 9.90 51.29
N ASN A 810 -13.50 9.11 51.61
CA ASN A 810 -12.64 9.31 52.77
C ASN A 810 -11.39 10.13 52.43
N ASP A 811 -11.39 10.93 51.36
CA ASP A 811 -10.34 11.91 51.03
C ASP A 811 -8.92 11.33 50.94
N VAL A 812 -8.78 10.04 50.58
CA VAL A 812 -7.47 9.42 50.34
C VAL A 812 -6.87 10.02 49.08
N LYS A 813 -5.71 10.68 49.19
CA LYS A 813 -5.08 11.35 48.05
C LYS A 813 -4.31 10.35 47.17
N PHE A 814 -4.48 10.50 45.87
CA PHE A 814 -3.78 9.73 44.84
C PHE A 814 -3.12 10.65 43.81
N LEU A 815 -2.06 10.15 43.20
CA LEU A 815 -1.34 10.80 42.10
C LEU A 815 -1.15 9.80 40.95
N VAL A 816 -1.43 10.24 39.73
CA VAL A 816 -1.17 9.47 38.50
C VAL A 816 -0.07 10.17 37.70
N ARG A 817 1.00 9.40 37.39
CA ARG A 817 2.07 9.78 36.46
C ARG A 817 1.83 9.07 35.13
N LEU A 818 1.75 9.85 34.04
CA LEU A 818 1.65 9.34 32.68
C LEU A 818 2.94 9.66 31.92
N SER A 819 3.47 8.67 31.18
CA SER A 819 4.64 8.82 30.32
C SER A 819 4.33 8.30 28.91
N PRO A 820 4.23 9.16 27.87
CA PRO A 820 4.00 8.75 26.49
C PRO A 820 5.15 7.88 25.96
N VAL A 821 4.81 6.77 25.29
CA VAL A 821 5.80 5.87 24.68
C VAL A 821 6.45 6.44 23.41
N ARG A 822 5.90 7.53 22.89
CA ARG A 822 6.34 8.27 21.71
C ARG A 822 5.78 9.69 21.71
N ASN A 823 6.11 10.48 20.69
CA ASN A 823 5.68 11.86 20.58
C ASN A 823 4.15 11.97 20.43
N THR A 824 3.57 12.95 21.12
CA THR A 824 2.14 13.29 21.05
C THR A 824 1.99 14.81 21.22
N ASP A 825 0.81 15.31 21.60
CA ASP A 825 0.60 16.72 21.91
C ASP A 825 -0.43 16.92 23.04
N PHE A 826 -0.49 18.16 23.54
CA PHE A 826 -1.39 18.53 24.64
C PHE A 826 -2.88 18.35 24.30
N ASN A 827 -3.31 18.47 23.02
CA ASN A 827 -4.70 18.23 22.65
C ASN A 827 -5.03 16.73 22.66
N HIS A 828 -4.14 15.88 22.13
CA HIS A 828 -4.32 14.43 22.17
C HIS A 828 -4.39 13.90 23.61
N LEU A 829 -3.55 14.39 24.53
CA LEU A 829 -3.61 14.02 25.95
C LEU A 829 -4.92 14.51 26.61
N LYS A 830 -5.29 15.79 26.42
CA LYS A 830 -6.54 16.40 26.90
C LYS A 830 -7.77 15.62 26.43
N ASP A 831 -7.88 15.35 25.14
CA ASP A 831 -9.03 14.66 24.55
C ASP A 831 -9.06 13.18 24.98
N GLY A 832 -7.88 12.56 25.16
CA GLY A 832 -7.74 11.23 25.77
C GLY A 832 -8.28 11.17 27.19
N LEU A 833 -7.97 12.15 28.04
CA LEU A 833 -8.48 12.24 29.42
C LEU A 833 -9.99 12.51 29.45
N ILE A 834 -10.49 13.46 28.63
CA ILE A 834 -11.92 13.76 28.51
C ILE A 834 -12.71 12.53 28.06
N LYS A 835 -12.24 11.80 27.03
CA LYS A 835 -12.84 10.53 26.59
C LYS A 835 -12.81 9.47 27.68
N SER A 836 -11.73 9.42 28.47
CA SER A 836 -11.57 8.45 29.57
C SER A 836 -12.59 8.67 30.70
N ILE A 837 -12.80 9.93 31.10
CA ILE A 837 -13.84 10.33 32.06
C ILE A 837 -15.22 9.94 31.52
N LEU A 838 -15.58 10.42 30.31
CA LEU A 838 -16.89 10.20 29.70
C LEU A 838 -17.20 8.73 29.36
N ALA A 839 -16.18 7.86 29.30
CA ALA A 839 -16.37 6.43 29.07
C ALA A 839 -16.89 5.68 30.31
N HIS A 840 -16.82 6.26 31.51
CA HIS A 840 -17.30 5.59 32.72
C HIS A 840 -18.84 5.53 32.72
N PRO A 841 -19.49 4.40 33.05
CA PRO A 841 -20.95 4.28 32.99
C PRO A 841 -21.70 5.38 33.76
N LYS A 842 -21.29 5.66 35.00
CA LYS A 842 -21.88 6.74 35.83
C LYS A 842 -21.72 8.14 35.21
N SER A 843 -20.67 8.39 34.41
CA SER A 843 -20.48 9.69 33.74
C SER A 843 -21.52 9.98 32.65
N LYS A 844 -22.32 9.00 32.23
CA LYS A 844 -23.49 9.23 31.36
C LYS A 844 -24.69 9.80 32.13
N GLU A 845 -24.81 9.47 33.41
CA GLU A 845 -25.92 9.87 34.27
C GLU A 845 -25.70 11.31 34.78
N ILE A 846 -24.48 11.64 35.25
CA ILE A 846 -24.11 12.97 35.76
C ILE A 846 -23.51 13.91 34.70
N LYS A 847 -23.88 13.74 33.43
CA LYS A 847 -23.20 14.40 32.30
C LYS A 847 -23.25 15.94 32.36
N GLU A 848 -24.35 16.50 32.85
CA GLU A 848 -24.53 17.96 32.98
C GLU A 848 -23.67 18.52 34.13
N GLU A 849 -23.62 17.83 35.27
CA GLU A 849 -22.78 18.18 36.43
C GLU A 849 -21.27 18.12 36.12
N LEU A 850 -20.87 17.24 35.20
CA LEU A 850 -19.47 17.14 34.73
C LEU A 850 -19.06 18.29 33.80
N ALA A 851 -19.99 18.97 33.13
CA ALA A 851 -19.67 19.92 32.07
C ALA A 851 -18.75 21.09 32.52
N PRO A 852 -19.00 21.78 33.67
CA PRO A 852 -18.12 22.84 34.14
C PRO A 852 -16.70 22.36 34.46
N GLY A 853 -16.58 21.14 35.01
CA GLY A 853 -15.29 20.53 35.33
C GLY A 853 -14.51 20.11 34.07
N LEU A 854 -15.21 19.62 33.04
CA LEU A 854 -14.60 19.32 31.74
C LEU A 854 -14.09 20.59 31.04
N ASP A 855 -14.77 21.73 31.19
CA ASP A 855 -14.29 23.01 30.66
C ASP A 855 -13.09 23.57 31.43
N GLN A 856 -13.02 23.38 32.75
CA GLN A 856 -11.81 23.67 33.52
C GLN A 856 -10.64 22.78 33.08
N LEU A 857 -10.87 21.48 32.86
CA LEU A 857 -9.86 20.57 32.32
C LEU A 857 -9.38 21.01 30.92
N ARG A 858 -10.30 21.45 30.03
CA ARG A 858 -9.92 22.02 28.73
C ARG A 858 -9.02 23.26 28.87
N LYS A 859 -9.31 24.13 29.85
CA LYS A 859 -8.51 25.36 30.12
C LYS A 859 -7.12 25.06 30.68
N ALA A 860 -6.96 24.01 31.50
CA ALA A 860 -5.65 23.55 31.96
C ALA A 860 -4.74 23.14 30.77
N PHE A 861 -5.31 22.56 29.72
CA PHE A 861 -4.62 22.22 28.47
C PHE A 861 -4.68 23.35 27.42
N SER A 862 -4.58 24.61 27.85
CA SER A 862 -4.57 25.78 26.96
C SER A 862 -3.26 25.95 26.17
N ARG A 863 -2.14 25.39 26.64
CA ARG A 863 -0.86 25.38 25.90
C ARG A 863 -0.96 24.50 24.66
N LYS A 864 -0.71 25.06 23.48
CA LYS A 864 -0.48 24.32 22.23
C LYS A 864 0.98 23.88 22.14
N GLY A 865 1.23 22.71 21.57
CA GLY A 865 2.58 22.19 21.33
C GLY A 865 2.67 20.67 21.48
N SER A 866 3.75 20.10 20.97
CA SER A 866 4.08 18.68 21.13
C SER A 866 4.45 18.33 22.57
N VAL A 867 4.10 17.12 22.98
CA VAL A 867 4.56 16.45 24.19
C VAL A 867 5.43 15.26 23.73
N PRO A 868 6.76 15.37 23.77
CA PRO A 868 7.65 14.30 23.35
C PRO A 868 7.55 13.04 24.22
N LYS A 869 8.09 11.94 23.70
CA LYS A 869 8.33 10.69 24.44
C LYS A 869 9.01 10.96 25.80
N ASN A 870 8.61 10.22 26.83
CA ASN A 870 9.12 10.35 28.21
C ASN A 870 8.87 11.68 28.93
N HIS A 871 8.19 12.66 28.34
CA HIS A 871 7.73 13.84 29.08
C HIS A 871 6.53 13.47 29.95
N LEU A 872 6.49 13.98 31.18
CA LEU A 872 5.59 13.43 32.21
C LEU A 872 4.41 14.35 32.45
N LEU A 873 3.21 13.77 32.45
CA LEU A 873 1.99 14.43 32.90
C LEU A 873 1.59 13.87 34.27
N TYR A 874 1.41 14.77 35.23
CA TYR A 874 1.03 14.45 36.60
C TYR A 874 -0.39 14.92 36.88
N LEU A 875 -1.17 14.05 37.50
CA LEU A 875 -2.57 14.26 37.85
C LEU A 875 -2.73 13.92 39.33
N GLU A 876 -2.80 14.94 40.19
CA GLU A 876 -2.80 14.81 41.65
C GLU A 876 -4.18 15.22 42.21
N ILE A 877 -4.74 14.40 43.11
CA ILE A 877 -5.90 14.78 43.91
C ILE A 877 -5.39 15.65 45.08
N ILE A 878 -5.84 16.89 45.14
CA ILE A 878 -5.49 17.87 46.18
C ILE A 878 -6.68 18.10 47.13
N ASP A 879 -6.58 19.08 48.03
CA ASP A 879 -7.63 19.39 49.01
C ASP A 879 -8.98 19.77 48.39
N GLY A 880 -10.06 19.30 49.01
CA GLY A 880 -11.43 19.37 48.48
C GLY A 880 -11.70 18.42 47.30
N GLY A 881 -10.83 17.45 47.05
CA GLY A 881 -10.96 16.48 45.96
C GLY A 881 -10.66 17.04 44.56
N LYS A 882 -10.13 18.27 44.46
CA LYS A 882 -9.82 18.94 43.19
C LYS A 882 -8.69 18.21 42.44
N LEU A 883 -8.62 18.38 41.12
CA LEU A 883 -7.56 17.78 40.30
C LEU A 883 -6.50 18.83 39.93
N SER A 884 -5.28 18.67 40.47
CA SER A 884 -4.09 19.41 40.05
C SER A 884 -3.49 18.73 38.81
N VAL A 885 -3.28 19.50 37.74
CA VAL A 885 -2.64 19.03 36.49
C VAL A 885 -1.29 19.73 36.36
N SER A 886 -0.21 18.95 36.26
CA SER A 886 1.16 19.45 36.14
C SER A 886 1.93 18.71 35.06
N TYR A 887 2.90 19.39 34.46
CA TYR A 887 3.72 18.87 33.37
C TYR A 887 5.21 19.04 33.67
N ASP A 888 5.98 18.01 33.36
CA ASP A 888 7.41 17.95 33.49
C ASP A 888 8.03 17.71 32.10
N HIS A 889 8.86 18.64 31.66
CA HIS A 889 9.87 18.41 30.64
C HIS A 889 11.16 17.98 31.36
N PRO A 890 11.51 16.67 31.34
CA PRO A 890 12.65 16.17 32.09
C PRO A 890 13.93 16.93 31.73
N GLY A 891 14.64 17.40 32.75
CA GLY A 891 15.88 18.16 32.61
C GLY A 891 15.73 19.61 32.14
N LYS A 892 14.51 20.18 32.04
CA LYS A 892 14.32 21.60 31.70
C LYS A 892 13.33 22.36 32.59
N GLU A 893 12.06 21.96 32.59
CA GLU A 893 10.97 22.79 33.13
C GLU A 893 9.86 21.91 33.69
N PHE A 894 9.58 22.06 34.99
CA PHE A 894 8.36 21.57 35.62
C PHE A 894 7.43 22.75 35.87
N TYR A 895 6.16 22.65 35.46
CA TYR A 895 5.16 23.68 35.78
C TYR A 895 3.75 23.11 35.99
N LYS A 896 2.94 23.84 36.76
CA LYS A 896 1.53 23.53 37.01
C LYS A 896 0.68 24.08 35.86
N MET A 897 -0.06 23.20 35.18
CA MET A 897 -0.90 23.54 34.03
C MET A 897 -2.24 24.15 34.45
N GLY A 898 -2.79 23.71 35.58
CA GLY A 898 -4.04 24.24 36.13
C GLY A 898 -4.61 23.38 37.25
N VAL A 899 -5.75 23.82 37.80
CA VAL A 899 -6.55 23.08 38.77
C VAL A 899 -7.98 22.98 38.25
N VAL A 900 -8.57 21.79 38.38
CA VAL A 900 -9.99 21.55 38.15
C VAL A 900 -10.68 21.51 39.50
N GLU A 901 -11.50 22.53 39.77
CA GLU A 901 -12.19 22.76 41.04
C GLU A 901 -13.30 21.73 41.31
N SER A 902 -13.84 21.09 40.27
CA SER A 902 -14.88 20.07 40.42
C SER A 902 -14.30 18.71 40.83
N PRO A 903 -14.62 18.19 42.04
CA PRO A 903 -14.15 16.87 42.48
C PRO A 903 -14.79 15.71 41.73
N LEU A 904 -15.83 15.95 40.92
CA LEU A 904 -16.40 14.91 40.05
C LEU A 904 -15.40 14.47 38.97
N ILE A 905 -14.50 15.36 38.52
CA ILE A 905 -13.55 15.09 37.45
C ILE A 905 -12.43 14.15 37.93
N SER A 906 -11.84 14.41 39.09
CA SER A 906 -10.89 13.49 39.74
C SER A 906 -11.58 12.16 40.05
N ARG A 907 -12.78 12.18 40.65
CA ARG A 907 -13.52 10.95 41.01
C ARG A 907 -13.71 10.02 39.82
N GLN A 908 -14.30 10.51 38.72
CA GLN A 908 -14.57 9.67 37.54
C GLN A 908 -13.28 9.20 36.84
N LEU A 909 -12.22 10.02 36.83
CA LEU A 909 -10.94 9.65 36.24
C LEU A 909 -10.20 8.57 37.04
N PHE A 910 -10.15 8.70 38.37
CA PHE A 910 -9.47 7.72 39.23
C PHE A 910 -10.24 6.41 39.35
N LEU A 911 -11.58 6.43 39.34
CA LEU A 911 -12.39 5.20 39.20
C LEU A 911 -12.02 4.41 37.94
N GLN A 912 -11.77 5.09 36.83
CA GLN A 912 -11.38 4.49 35.55
C GLN A 912 -9.95 3.95 35.51
N TYR A 913 -9.04 4.44 36.36
CA TYR A 913 -7.69 3.87 36.51
C TYR A 913 -7.65 2.70 37.51
N LEU A 914 -8.44 2.76 38.59
CA LEU A 914 -8.36 1.84 39.73
C LEU A 914 -9.38 0.69 39.73
N SER A 915 -10.49 0.82 39.00
CA SER A 915 -11.65 -0.08 39.17
C SER A 915 -12.46 -0.28 37.90
N GLY A 916 -13.53 -1.08 38.00
CA GLY A 916 -14.55 -1.21 36.96
C GLY A 916 -14.32 -2.39 36.01
N PRO A 917 -15.38 -2.83 35.30
CA PRO A 917 -15.35 -3.96 34.38
C PRO A 917 -14.63 -3.66 33.05
N LYS A 918 -14.25 -2.40 32.81
CA LYS A 918 -13.55 -1.93 31.61
C LYS A 918 -12.56 -0.81 31.98
N PRO A 919 -11.53 -1.09 32.81
CA PRO A 919 -10.59 -0.07 33.26
C PRO A 919 -9.77 0.47 32.09
N LEU A 920 -9.14 1.63 32.28
CA LEU A 920 -8.23 2.21 31.29
C LEU A 920 -7.04 1.29 31.04
N SER A 921 -6.47 0.67 32.06
CA SER A 921 -5.45 -0.34 31.88
C SER A 921 -5.72 -1.52 32.80
N GLU A 922 -5.96 -2.69 32.20
CA GLU A 922 -6.14 -3.94 32.92
C GLU A 922 -4.85 -4.33 33.67
N SER A 923 -3.68 -4.09 33.07
CA SER A 923 -2.39 -4.30 33.74
C SER A 923 -2.19 -3.36 34.92
N LEU A 924 -2.59 -2.08 34.81
CA LEU A 924 -2.60 -1.17 35.95
C LEU A 924 -3.57 -1.64 37.04
N ARG A 925 -4.81 -2.02 36.69
CA ARG A 925 -5.80 -2.49 37.69
C ARG A 925 -5.24 -3.67 38.47
N GLN A 926 -4.70 -4.68 37.78
CA GLN A 926 -4.10 -5.86 38.42
C GLN A 926 -2.90 -5.50 39.31
N SER A 927 -2.04 -4.58 38.86
CA SER A 927 -0.92 -4.07 39.67
C SER A 927 -1.39 -3.31 40.92
N CYS A 928 -2.37 -2.41 40.79
CA CYS A 928 -2.95 -1.66 41.91
C CYS A 928 -3.74 -2.55 42.88
N VAL A 929 -4.43 -3.59 42.40
CA VAL A 929 -5.08 -4.59 43.27
C VAL A 929 -4.04 -5.29 44.13
N LYS A 930 -2.93 -5.73 43.54
CA LYS A 930 -1.82 -6.30 44.31
C LYS A 930 -1.26 -5.27 45.31
N GLY A 931 -1.00 -4.05 44.87
CA GLY A 931 -0.51 -2.99 45.76
C GLY A 931 -1.43 -2.71 46.94
N PHE A 932 -2.76 -2.71 46.74
CA PHE A 932 -3.75 -2.56 47.82
C PHE A 932 -3.80 -3.76 48.78
N ILE A 933 -3.41 -4.96 48.34
CA ILE A 933 -3.27 -6.15 49.20
C ILE A 933 -1.95 -6.10 50.00
N ASP A 934 -0.92 -5.42 49.45
CA ASP A 934 0.39 -5.21 50.08
C ASP A 934 0.43 -3.95 51.03
N LEU A 935 -0.71 -3.26 51.26
CA LEU A 935 -0.89 -2.09 52.16
C LEU A 935 -1.53 -2.45 53.52
#